data_AF-A0A2V8SC17-F1
#
_entry.id   AF-A0A2V8SC17-F1
#
_cell.length_a   1.000
_cell.length_b   1.000
_cell.length_c   1.000
_cell.angle_alpha   90.00
_cell.angle_beta   90.00
_cell.angle_gamma   90.00
#
_symmetry.space_group_name_H-M   'P 1'
#
loop_
_entity.id
_entity.type
_entity.pdbx_description
1 polymer ?
#
loop_
_entity_poly.entity_id
_entity_poly.type
_entity_poly.pdbx_seq_one_letter_code
_entity_poly.pdbx_strand_id
1 'polypeptide(L)'
;MRCLRRPPSPSRCWPSDAACNRRESRPDRRHGVAGLPDRACSGPCSALPPRNGARPSWGKPANWIVASIKWIMLSSGALTSTMLYAAIAPQAALRSTFGETLEGPLAEIVVRNWGALTAPRLRGVTMRLRPGMIAALAAAQLLGCQGAPRTGGDTAARPADTVLSQARIYTVDAARPWAEAVAIKDGAIVYVGDDAGAEAWAGPGTRRHRLVHNLVLPGLVDAHTHPGLVTGSSDIFLLPRTTDRRELIAAVARQARSHPDLPILVGGYWPVAAFDAGGPRKEDLDRVVPDRPVVLFDDSGHSQWVNSRTLRMMGVDRHTPDPVPGLSYFARKPDGEPTGWAKEMAIRPFLQKMGYGPRLTPDRTQEFLDYLVSKGVTTLYDAGNGLDADAVYSVMARLDREGRLPLRYEGTYHVILPDQVPGAIDELKRLRRTYGGARLRFNTIKIHFDGVSEIGTSSVLEPFASDPKSRGGTVISGDALRDFILRLHEERIDLHLHTVGDAAARTALDAVEKARALAGGALNTRVTLCHLELLADADVPRFKRLGVVADVTPHWNGGYFQGAEATLGRERYNRMYRVQPLLDSGATVTFSSDITDFIEWKDGRANPFFGMQIAHNRQEVAGGKSAPIRPPESERLRLEDLVKGYTLNGAYQLRLDRTLGSIEVGKTADLVVLDRNLFEVDRYAIHDVTPIAVLVEGRVVHGGLP
;
A
#
# COMPACT_ATOMS: atom_id res chain seq x y z
N MET A 1 14.53 6.84 -49.84
CA MET A 1 14.80 7.75 -50.99
C MET A 1 13.57 8.62 -51.25
N ARG A 2 13.80 9.84 -51.78
CA ARG A 2 12.85 10.92 -52.15
C ARG A 2 12.59 12.00 -51.08
N CYS A 3 12.66 13.25 -51.54
CA CYS A 3 12.65 14.48 -50.75
C CYS A 3 11.38 15.29 -50.99
N LEU A 4 10.95 16.07 -49.99
CA LEU A 4 9.99 17.19 -50.11
C LEU A 4 10.53 18.30 -49.18
N ARG A 5 11.08 19.41 -49.70
CA ARG A 5 10.43 20.62 -50.26
C ARG A 5 9.50 21.38 -49.29
N ARG A 6 9.98 22.54 -48.82
CA ARG A 6 9.28 23.72 -48.28
C ARG A 6 8.97 24.73 -49.43
N PRO A 7 8.29 25.87 -49.21
CA PRO A 7 7.15 26.21 -48.33
C PRO A 7 5.97 26.73 -49.23
N PRO A 8 5.06 27.72 -48.93
CA PRO A 8 5.25 29.04 -48.30
C PRO A 8 4.16 29.48 -47.26
N SER A 9 4.30 30.70 -46.70
CA SER A 9 3.18 31.44 -46.07
C SER A 9 2.48 32.35 -47.10
N PRO A 10 1.31 32.94 -46.77
CA PRO A 10 1.34 34.38 -46.49
C PRO A 10 0.34 34.88 -45.43
N SER A 11 0.41 36.18 -45.14
CA SER A 11 -0.37 36.97 -44.18
C SER A 11 -1.72 37.49 -44.71
N ARG A 12 -2.58 37.97 -43.80
CA ARG A 12 -3.61 39.01 -44.05
C ARG A 12 -3.96 39.77 -42.76
N CYS A 13 -4.64 40.91 -42.90
CA CYS A 13 -4.60 42.01 -41.92
C CYS A 13 -5.86 42.91 -41.98
N TRP A 14 -6.38 43.35 -40.82
CA TRP A 14 -7.30 44.50 -40.56
C TRP A 14 -8.75 44.41 -41.15
N PRO A 15 -9.75 45.23 -40.68
CA PRO A 15 -9.64 46.46 -39.87
C PRO A 15 -10.57 46.57 -38.62
N SER A 16 -10.86 47.81 -38.22
CA SER A 16 -11.12 48.39 -36.88
C SER A 16 -12.58 48.84 -36.59
N ASP A 17 -12.75 49.55 -35.45
CA ASP A 17 -13.82 50.52 -35.08
C ASP A 17 -15.14 49.98 -34.48
N ALA A 18 -15.82 50.61 -33.51
CA ALA A 18 -15.55 51.79 -32.65
C ALA A 18 -16.43 51.68 -31.35
N ALA A 19 -15.96 51.96 -30.13
CA ALA A 19 -15.95 53.26 -29.40
C ALA A 19 -17.08 53.47 -28.34
N CYS A 20 -16.71 54.13 -27.23
CA CYS A 20 -17.55 54.76 -26.18
C CYS A 20 -18.56 53.89 -25.38
N ASN A 21 -18.48 53.85 -24.04
CA ASN A 21 -18.82 55.04 -23.24
C ASN A 21 -18.14 55.13 -21.87
N ARG A 22 -18.03 56.36 -21.34
CA ARG A 22 -17.49 56.67 -19.99
C ARG A 22 -18.58 56.53 -18.92
N ARG A 23 -18.17 56.29 -17.66
CA ARG A 23 -18.70 57.05 -16.50
C ARG A 23 -17.73 57.02 -15.31
N GLU A 24 -17.59 58.18 -14.67
CA GLU A 24 -16.74 58.41 -13.50
C GLU A 24 -17.57 58.35 -12.22
N SER A 25 -16.97 57.93 -11.10
CA SER A 25 -17.27 58.50 -9.78
C SER A 25 -16.19 58.10 -8.75
N ARG A 26 -15.47 59.10 -8.22
CA ARG A 26 -14.69 59.01 -6.96
C ARG A 26 -15.57 59.57 -5.79
N PRO A 27 -15.04 60.03 -4.63
CA PRO A 27 -14.85 59.20 -3.43
C PRO A 27 -15.38 59.87 -2.12
N ASP A 28 -15.26 59.20 -0.96
CA ASP A 28 -15.05 59.85 0.37
C ASP A 28 -14.52 58.79 1.36
N ARG A 29 -13.45 58.96 2.17
CA ARG A 29 -13.04 59.92 3.23
C ARG A 29 -13.39 59.49 4.67
N ARG A 30 -12.32 59.22 5.44
CA ARG A 30 -11.99 59.65 6.83
C ARG A 30 -12.89 59.12 7.98
N HIS A 31 -12.47 58.89 9.24
CA HIS A 31 -11.36 59.33 10.11
C HIS A 31 -10.92 58.15 11.03
N GLY A 32 -9.70 58.09 11.61
CA GLY A 32 -9.31 58.65 12.93
C GLY A 32 -9.17 57.54 14.00
N VAL A 33 -7.98 57.04 14.40
CA VAL A 33 -6.89 57.59 15.27
C VAL A 33 -7.01 57.24 16.78
N ALA A 34 -5.94 56.59 17.30
CA ALA A 34 -5.44 56.49 18.69
C ALA A 34 -6.14 55.60 19.77
N GLY A 35 -5.33 55.00 20.67
CA GLY A 35 -5.78 54.56 22.01
C GLY A 35 -5.20 53.28 22.65
N LEU A 36 -3.89 53.24 22.99
CA LEU A 36 -3.34 52.46 24.14
C LEU A 36 -3.30 53.42 25.37
N PRO A 37 -3.19 53.00 26.67
CA PRO A 37 -2.35 51.88 27.18
C PRO A 37 -2.74 51.14 28.50
N ASP A 38 -1.93 50.12 28.83
CA ASP A 38 -1.43 49.61 30.13
C ASP A 38 -2.20 49.60 31.48
N ARG A 39 -2.06 48.44 32.16
CA ARG A 39 -1.72 48.14 33.60
C ARG A 39 -2.64 47.06 34.20
N ALA A 40 -2.29 46.20 35.18
CA ALA A 40 -1.08 45.59 35.77
C ALA A 40 -1.47 45.07 37.19
N CYS A 41 -0.77 44.06 37.75
CA CYS A 41 -0.93 43.47 39.11
C CYS A 41 -2.19 42.58 39.32
N SER A 42 -2.25 41.52 40.16
CA SER A 42 -1.29 40.84 41.09
C SER A 42 -1.82 39.42 41.48
N GLY A 43 -0.97 38.49 41.97
CA GLY A 43 -1.35 37.13 42.47
C GLY A 43 -1.87 37.08 43.93
N PRO A 44 -1.83 35.95 44.70
CA PRO A 44 -1.13 34.66 44.46
C PRO A 44 -1.92 33.36 44.89
N CYS A 45 -1.19 32.25 45.13
CA CYS A 45 -1.62 30.86 45.42
C CYS A 45 -2.40 30.58 46.73
N SER A 46 -3.02 29.39 46.79
CA SER A 46 -3.34 28.65 48.04
C SER A 46 -3.13 27.12 47.88
N ALA A 47 -2.87 26.40 48.99
CA ALA A 47 -2.35 25.03 49.00
C ALA A 47 -3.20 24.00 49.79
N LEU A 48 -2.88 22.72 49.62
CA LEU A 48 -3.23 21.55 50.48
C LEU A 48 -2.56 21.64 51.87
N PRO A 49 -2.81 20.78 52.91
CA PRO A 49 -3.39 19.41 52.95
C PRO A 49 -4.55 19.33 54.00
N PRO A 50 -4.90 18.25 54.78
CA PRO A 50 -4.40 16.85 54.90
C PRO A 50 -5.49 15.74 54.91
N ARG A 51 -5.25 14.62 55.61
CA ARG A 51 -6.07 13.38 55.68
C ARG A 51 -6.70 13.17 57.08
N ASN A 52 -7.90 12.55 57.16
CA ASN A 52 -8.07 11.18 57.73
C ASN A 52 -9.54 10.68 57.80
N GLY A 53 -9.74 9.41 57.40
CA GLY A 53 -10.61 8.41 58.06
C GLY A 53 -12.15 8.54 58.06
N ALA A 54 -12.83 7.78 57.18
CA ALA A 54 -14.07 7.02 57.48
C ALA A 54 -14.48 6.08 56.31
N ARG A 55 -15.07 4.91 56.60
CA ARG A 55 -15.90 4.12 55.64
C ARG A 55 -17.37 4.58 55.78
N PRO A 56 -18.25 4.43 54.76
CA PRO A 56 -19.18 3.27 54.83
C PRO A 56 -19.74 2.72 53.49
N SER A 57 -20.33 1.52 53.61
CA SER A 57 -21.46 0.92 52.86
C SER A 57 -21.50 0.92 51.31
N TRP A 58 -21.24 -0.25 50.73
CA TRP A 58 -21.73 -0.63 49.41
C TRP A 58 -23.11 -1.29 49.51
N GLY A 59 -24.10 -0.82 48.74
CA GLY A 59 -25.43 -1.43 48.76
C GLY A 59 -26.48 -0.75 47.88
N LYS A 60 -26.28 -0.74 46.55
CA LYS A 60 -27.34 -0.52 45.52
C LYS A 60 -26.99 -0.76 44.03
N PRO A 61 -25.72 -0.77 43.53
CA PRO A 61 -25.48 -0.85 42.08
C PRO A 61 -25.52 -2.27 41.45
N ALA A 62 -25.50 -3.34 42.26
CA ALA A 62 -25.35 -4.72 41.75
C ALA A 62 -26.51 -5.21 40.84
N ASN A 63 -27.75 -4.76 41.08
CA ASN A 63 -28.92 -5.24 40.34
C ASN A 63 -28.97 -4.76 38.88
N TRP A 64 -28.35 -3.63 38.56
CA TRP A 64 -28.31 -3.09 37.20
C TRP A 64 -27.38 -3.91 36.29
N ILE A 65 -26.21 -4.30 36.83
CA ILE A 65 -25.24 -5.14 36.12
C ILE A 65 -25.84 -6.52 35.77
N VAL A 66 -26.56 -7.15 36.72
CA VAL A 66 -27.21 -8.46 36.50
C VAL A 66 -28.33 -8.37 35.44
N ALA A 67 -29.07 -7.26 35.38
CA ALA A 67 -30.08 -7.03 34.35
C ALA A 67 -29.47 -6.85 32.95
N SER A 68 -28.37 -6.11 32.84
CA SER A 68 -27.66 -5.91 31.58
C SER A 68 -27.00 -7.18 31.04
N ILE A 69 -26.39 -7.99 31.91
CA ILE A 69 -25.82 -9.30 31.52
C ILE A 69 -26.89 -10.23 30.95
N LYS A 70 -28.09 -10.29 31.56
CA LYS A 70 -29.20 -11.10 31.04
C LYS A 70 -29.62 -10.71 29.62
N TRP A 71 -29.66 -9.43 29.29
CA TRP A 71 -29.98 -8.96 27.94
C TRP A 71 -28.90 -9.32 26.91
N ILE A 72 -27.62 -9.13 27.26
CA ILE A 72 -26.48 -9.48 26.40
C ILE A 72 -26.41 -11.00 26.13
N MET A 73 -26.74 -11.83 27.12
CA MET A 73 -26.76 -13.29 26.97
C MET A 73 -27.92 -13.80 26.11
N LEU A 74 -29.06 -13.09 26.07
CA LEU A 74 -30.21 -13.47 25.24
C LEU A 74 -30.07 -13.03 23.77
N SER A 75 -29.37 -11.93 23.49
CA SER A 75 -29.25 -11.38 22.13
C SER A 75 -28.09 -11.94 21.30
N SER A 76 -27.14 -12.66 21.90
CA SER A 76 -25.88 -13.06 21.26
C SER A 76 -25.84 -14.46 20.64
N GLY A 77 -26.90 -15.27 20.79
CA GLY A 77 -27.03 -16.58 20.12
C GLY A 77 -26.03 -17.68 20.53
N ALA A 78 -25.07 -17.37 21.41
CA ALA A 78 -23.90 -18.21 21.71
C ALA A 78 -24.16 -19.39 22.69
N LEU A 79 -25.42 -19.77 22.94
CA LEU A 79 -25.80 -20.67 24.04
C LEU A 79 -26.51 -21.98 23.63
N THR A 80 -26.79 -22.22 22.34
CA THR A 80 -27.43 -23.49 21.93
C THR A 80 -26.46 -24.68 21.89
N SER A 81 -25.30 -24.54 21.24
CA SER A 81 -24.35 -25.65 21.09
C SER A 81 -23.74 -26.11 22.43
N THR A 82 -23.24 -25.18 23.25
CA THR A 82 -22.57 -25.51 24.51
C THR A 82 -23.54 -26.04 25.57
N MET A 83 -24.80 -25.60 25.60
CA MET A 83 -25.80 -26.15 26.52
C MET A 83 -26.24 -27.56 26.14
N LEU A 84 -26.42 -27.86 24.84
CA LEU A 84 -26.65 -29.25 24.40
C LEU A 84 -25.44 -30.13 24.76
N TYR A 85 -24.22 -29.66 24.50
CA TYR A 85 -23.00 -30.41 24.80
C TYR A 85 -22.83 -30.67 26.31
N ALA A 86 -23.13 -29.68 27.16
CA ALA A 86 -23.11 -29.82 28.62
C ALA A 86 -24.24 -30.71 29.17
N ALA A 87 -25.40 -30.76 28.52
CA ALA A 87 -26.49 -31.66 28.89
C ALA A 87 -26.20 -33.14 28.56
N ILE A 88 -25.38 -33.40 27.53
CA ILE A 88 -25.05 -34.75 27.05
C ILE A 88 -23.73 -35.27 27.68
N ALA A 89 -22.74 -34.40 27.87
CA ALA A 89 -21.41 -34.77 28.37
C ALA A 89 -20.83 -33.71 29.34
N PRO A 90 -21.42 -33.50 30.53
CA PRO A 90 -21.11 -32.38 31.42
C PRO A 90 -19.63 -32.28 31.83
N GLN A 91 -18.97 -33.42 32.09
CA GLN A 91 -17.54 -33.40 32.45
C GLN A 91 -16.61 -33.06 31.28
N ALA A 92 -16.95 -33.46 30.05
CA ALA A 92 -16.18 -33.08 28.86
C ALA A 92 -16.35 -31.59 28.54
N ALA A 93 -17.57 -31.06 28.69
CA ALA A 93 -17.84 -29.63 28.55
C ALA A 93 -17.02 -28.80 29.55
N LEU A 94 -17.02 -29.18 30.83
CA LEU A 94 -16.19 -28.57 31.88
C LEU A 94 -14.69 -28.59 31.54
N ARG A 95 -14.14 -29.76 31.16
CA ARG A 95 -12.71 -29.88 30.79
C ARG A 95 -12.33 -29.04 29.57
N SER A 96 -13.18 -29.00 28.53
CA SER A 96 -12.93 -28.19 27.33
C SER A 96 -12.98 -26.68 27.58
N THR A 97 -13.75 -26.24 28.58
CA THR A 97 -13.96 -24.81 28.89
C THR A 97 -12.95 -24.29 29.93
N PHE A 98 -12.50 -25.13 30.86
CA PHE A 98 -11.72 -24.71 32.03
C PHE A 98 -10.44 -25.52 32.30
N GLY A 99 -10.11 -26.52 31.48
CA GLY A 99 -8.98 -27.42 31.72
C GLY A 99 -9.30 -28.57 32.68
N GLU A 100 -8.30 -29.43 32.97
CA GLU A 100 -8.55 -30.71 33.65
C GLU A 100 -8.73 -30.65 35.17
N THR A 101 -8.39 -29.54 35.83
CA THR A 101 -8.39 -29.42 37.30
C THR A 101 -9.11 -28.16 37.80
N LEU A 102 -10.43 -28.26 37.97
CA LEU A 102 -11.24 -27.33 38.76
C LEU A 102 -11.41 -27.88 40.19
N GLU A 103 -10.46 -27.56 41.08
CA GLU A 103 -10.56 -27.84 42.52
C GLU A 103 -10.72 -26.56 43.34
N GLY A 104 -11.36 -26.68 44.51
CA GLY A 104 -11.59 -25.59 45.45
C GLY A 104 -12.95 -24.87 45.34
N PRO A 105 -13.19 -23.83 46.14
CA PRO A 105 -14.53 -23.25 46.36
C PRO A 105 -15.22 -22.71 45.11
N LEU A 106 -14.46 -22.34 44.07
CA LEU A 106 -15.01 -21.89 42.79
C LEU A 106 -15.78 -23.00 42.05
N ALA A 107 -15.35 -24.26 42.17
CA ALA A 107 -16.03 -25.39 41.53
C ALA A 107 -17.45 -25.59 42.09
N GLU A 108 -17.62 -25.52 43.43
CA GLU A 108 -18.93 -25.58 44.07
C GLU A 108 -19.85 -24.42 43.64
N ILE A 109 -19.31 -23.20 43.54
CA ILE A 109 -20.07 -22.01 43.12
C ILE A 109 -20.56 -22.15 41.68
N VAL A 110 -19.73 -22.65 40.76
CA VAL A 110 -20.11 -22.86 39.36
C VAL A 110 -21.17 -23.96 39.23
N VAL A 111 -20.94 -25.13 39.85
CA VAL A 111 -21.90 -26.26 39.82
C VAL A 111 -23.26 -25.87 40.43
N ARG A 112 -23.26 -25.19 41.58
CA ARG A 112 -24.47 -24.81 42.30
C ARG A 112 -25.32 -23.76 41.57
N ASN A 113 -24.70 -22.88 40.76
CA ASN A 113 -25.44 -21.89 39.97
C ASN A 113 -25.91 -22.43 38.60
N TRP A 114 -25.24 -23.43 38.02
CA TRP A 114 -25.68 -24.00 36.74
C TRP A 114 -27.01 -24.77 36.87
N GLY A 115 -27.20 -25.49 37.99
CA GLY A 115 -28.46 -26.21 38.30
C GLY A 115 -29.68 -25.30 38.54
N ALA A 116 -29.49 -24.00 38.71
CA ALA A 116 -30.58 -23.03 38.90
C ALA A 116 -31.21 -22.54 37.57
N LEU A 117 -30.60 -22.85 36.42
CA LEU A 117 -31.02 -22.37 35.11
C LEU A 117 -31.92 -23.33 34.32
N THR A 118 -32.22 -24.53 34.84
CA THR A 118 -32.88 -25.62 34.09
C THR A 118 -34.20 -26.12 34.69
N ALA A 119 -34.78 -25.43 35.68
CA ALA A 119 -36.01 -25.87 36.36
C ALA A 119 -37.24 -24.99 36.03
N PRO A 120 -38.18 -25.44 35.17
CA PRO A 120 -39.45 -24.75 34.94
C PRO A 120 -40.44 -25.05 36.07
N ARG A 121 -40.91 -24.01 36.77
CA ARG A 121 -42.12 -24.12 37.59
C ARG A 121 -43.36 -24.09 36.68
N LEU A 122 -43.82 -25.25 36.23
CA LEU A 122 -45.16 -25.41 35.66
C LEU A 122 -45.99 -26.38 36.49
N ARG A 123 -47.18 -25.92 36.90
CA ARG A 123 -48.17 -26.70 37.64
C ARG A 123 -49.00 -27.55 36.66
N GLY A 124 -49.21 -28.81 37.02
CA GLY A 124 -50.36 -29.60 36.57
C GLY A 124 -50.41 -29.99 35.10
N VAL A 125 -49.98 -31.21 34.79
CA VAL A 125 -50.82 -32.32 34.27
C VAL A 125 -49.97 -33.59 34.39
N THR A 126 -50.53 -34.63 35.00
CA THR A 126 -49.86 -35.93 35.13
C THR A 126 -50.22 -36.84 33.97
N MET A 127 -49.21 -37.38 33.28
CA MET A 127 -49.39 -38.61 32.50
C MET A 127 -48.17 -39.51 32.66
N ARG A 128 -48.38 -40.71 33.24
CA ARG A 128 -47.34 -41.72 33.45
C ARG A 128 -47.24 -42.61 32.20
N LEU A 129 -46.04 -42.87 31.72
CA LEU A 129 -45.73 -44.04 30.89
C LEU A 129 -44.57 -44.84 31.51
N ARG A 130 -44.59 -46.16 31.29
CA ARG A 130 -43.83 -47.16 32.05
C ARG A 130 -42.44 -47.41 31.45
N PRO A 131 -41.46 -47.90 32.24
CA PRO A 131 -40.12 -48.20 31.76
C PRO A 131 -40.13 -49.47 30.91
N GLY A 132 -39.78 -49.34 29.63
CA GLY A 132 -39.83 -50.47 28.69
C GLY A 132 -39.35 -50.15 27.28
N MET A 133 -38.33 -49.30 27.11
CA MET A 133 -37.71 -49.04 25.80
C MET A 133 -36.31 -48.40 25.91
N ILE A 134 -35.35 -49.11 26.52
CA ILE A 134 -33.91 -48.79 26.42
C ILE A 134 -33.15 -50.06 26.02
N ALA A 135 -33.34 -50.50 24.76
CA ALA A 135 -32.69 -51.68 24.19
C ALA A 135 -32.62 -51.67 22.64
N ALA A 136 -32.72 -50.50 21.98
CA ALA A 136 -32.84 -50.42 20.51
C ALA A 136 -32.02 -49.28 19.85
N LEU A 137 -31.10 -48.64 20.57
CA LEU A 137 -30.34 -47.46 20.07
C LEU A 137 -28.83 -47.49 20.37
N ALA A 138 -28.30 -48.65 20.79
CA ALA A 138 -26.87 -48.85 21.10
C ALA A 138 -26.17 -49.88 20.18
N ALA A 139 -26.77 -50.22 19.03
CA ALA A 139 -26.26 -51.21 18.08
C ALA A 139 -26.30 -50.72 16.62
N ALA A 140 -26.09 -49.42 16.40
CA ALA A 140 -26.04 -48.79 15.07
C ALA A 140 -24.84 -47.82 14.90
N GLN A 141 -23.78 -48.01 15.68
CA GLN A 141 -22.51 -47.28 15.57
C GLN A 141 -21.33 -48.24 15.75
N LEU A 142 -21.11 -49.13 14.78
CA LEU A 142 -19.86 -49.87 14.53
C LEU A 142 -20.02 -50.75 13.28
N LEU A 143 -20.24 -50.13 12.11
CA LEU A 143 -20.05 -50.65 10.74
C LEU A 143 -20.61 -49.63 9.74
N GLY A 144 -19.79 -48.63 9.39
CA GLY A 144 -20.16 -47.54 8.49
C GLY A 144 -18.99 -46.98 7.67
N CYS A 145 -17.86 -47.68 7.64
CA CYS A 145 -16.71 -47.37 6.79
C CYS A 145 -16.74 -48.20 5.51
N GLN A 146 -17.65 -47.84 4.60
CA GLN A 146 -17.58 -48.15 3.17
C GLN A 146 -18.56 -47.23 2.46
N GLY A 147 -18.05 -46.17 1.84
CA GLY A 147 -18.86 -45.27 1.03
C GLY A 147 -19.25 -45.94 -0.26
N ALA A 148 -20.44 -46.54 -0.32
CA ALA A 148 -21.04 -46.93 -1.59
C ALA A 148 -21.18 -45.68 -2.50
N PRO A 149 -20.91 -45.80 -3.81
CA PRO A 149 -20.95 -44.65 -4.71
C PRO A 149 -22.36 -44.05 -4.72
N ARG A 150 -22.44 -42.74 -4.48
CA ARG A 150 -23.70 -41.99 -4.68
C ARG A 150 -23.99 -42.01 -6.18
N THR A 151 -24.96 -42.83 -6.59
CA THR A 151 -25.51 -42.77 -7.94
C THR A 151 -26.07 -41.36 -8.20
N GLY A 152 -25.83 -40.86 -9.41
CA GLY A 152 -25.98 -39.45 -9.72
C GLY A 152 -27.41 -38.94 -9.57
N GLY A 153 -27.63 -38.06 -8.60
CA GLY A 153 -28.66 -37.04 -8.71
C GLY A 153 -28.13 -35.93 -9.62
N ASP A 154 -28.61 -35.91 -10.86
CA ASP A 154 -28.09 -35.08 -11.94
C ASP A 154 -28.35 -33.58 -11.69
N THR A 155 -27.47 -32.97 -10.91
CA THR A 155 -27.19 -31.53 -11.02
C THR A 155 -26.13 -31.35 -12.09
N ALA A 156 -26.54 -31.54 -13.35
CA ALA A 156 -25.72 -31.20 -14.51
C ALA A 156 -25.13 -29.80 -14.27
N ALA A 157 -23.80 -29.74 -14.09
CA ALA A 157 -23.11 -28.51 -13.77
C ALA A 157 -23.45 -27.50 -14.86
N ARG A 158 -24.02 -26.35 -14.49
CA ARG A 158 -24.47 -25.36 -15.47
C ARG A 158 -23.29 -25.02 -16.39
N PRO A 159 -23.44 -25.13 -17.72
CA PRO A 159 -22.33 -24.89 -18.63
C PRO A 159 -21.66 -23.55 -18.37
N ALA A 160 -20.33 -23.57 -18.33
CA ALA A 160 -19.46 -22.42 -18.19
C ALA A 160 -19.74 -21.39 -19.30
N ASP A 161 -19.53 -20.11 -19.00
CA ASP A 161 -19.69 -19.05 -20.00
C ASP A 161 -18.48 -18.99 -20.94
N THR A 162 -17.31 -19.31 -20.39
CA THR A 162 -16.03 -19.34 -21.10
C THR A 162 -15.21 -20.56 -20.64
N VAL A 163 -14.60 -21.28 -21.58
CA VAL A 163 -13.55 -22.27 -21.34
C VAL A 163 -12.30 -21.82 -22.09
N LEU A 164 -11.17 -21.76 -21.36
CA LEU A 164 -9.84 -21.59 -21.92
C LEU A 164 -9.17 -22.97 -21.89
N SER A 165 -8.68 -23.47 -23.01
CA SER A 165 -8.09 -24.80 -23.14
C SER A 165 -6.86 -24.79 -24.05
N GLN A 166 -6.11 -25.90 -24.08
CA GLN A 166 -4.86 -26.08 -24.80
C GLN A 166 -3.79 -25.04 -24.42
N ALA A 167 -3.87 -24.54 -23.18
CA ALA A 167 -3.04 -23.47 -22.64
C ALA A 167 -1.88 -24.04 -21.81
N ARG A 168 -0.84 -23.24 -21.56
CA ARG A 168 0.00 -23.46 -20.38
C ARG A 168 -0.54 -22.60 -19.25
N ILE A 169 -1.03 -23.18 -18.16
CA ILE A 169 -1.61 -22.41 -17.04
C ILE A 169 -0.70 -22.57 -15.81
N TYR A 170 -0.09 -21.48 -15.34
CA TYR A 170 0.61 -21.48 -14.05
C TYR A 170 -0.34 -20.93 -12.99
N THR A 171 -0.79 -21.80 -12.08
CA THR A 171 -1.94 -21.51 -11.21
C THR A 171 -1.57 -20.71 -9.96
N VAL A 172 -0.30 -20.78 -9.53
CA VAL A 172 0.18 -20.32 -8.21
C VAL A 172 -0.44 -21.10 -7.02
N ASP A 173 -1.20 -22.17 -7.28
CA ASP A 173 -1.61 -23.15 -6.28
C ASP A 173 -0.49 -24.20 -6.07
N ALA A 174 -0.12 -24.43 -4.80
CA ALA A 174 0.89 -25.42 -4.46
C ALA A 174 0.42 -26.88 -4.66
N ALA A 175 -0.89 -27.15 -4.62
CA ALA A 175 -1.46 -28.48 -4.83
C ALA A 175 -1.54 -28.85 -6.33
N ARG A 176 -1.75 -27.86 -7.21
CA ARG A 176 -1.75 -28.04 -8.67
C ARG A 176 -1.04 -26.86 -9.36
N PRO A 177 0.31 -26.78 -9.37
CA PRO A 177 1.04 -25.62 -9.90
C PRO A 177 0.84 -25.36 -11.40
N TRP A 178 0.49 -26.42 -12.17
CA TRP A 178 0.26 -26.35 -13.60
C TRP A 178 -1.09 -26.98 -13.98
N ALA A 179 -1.75 -26.38 -14.97
CA ALA A 179 -2.95 -26.90 -15.62
C ALA A 179 -2.91 -26.61 -17.14
N GLU A 180 -3.86 -27.19 -17.88
CA GLU A 180 -4.02 -27.07 -19.33
C GLU A 180 -5.28 -26.28 -19.69
N ALA A 181 -6.32 -26.39 -18.85
CA ALA A 181 -7.61 -25.73 -19.05
C ALA A 181 -8.21 -25.13 -17.77
N VAL A 182 -9.00 -24.07 -17.95
CA VAL A 182 -9.81 -23.39 -16.92
C VAL A 182 -11.20 -23.08 -17.46
N ALA A 183 -12.25 -23.35 -16.67
CA ALA A 183 -13.63 -22.98 -17.00
C ALA A 183 -14.14 -21.89 -16.06
N ILE A 184 -14.87 -20.92 -16.63
CA ILE A 184 -15.33 -19.70 -15.96
C ILE A 184 -16.85 -19.62 -16.05
N LYS A 185 -17.52 -19.40 -14.92
CA LYS A 185 -18.97 -19.21 -14.81
C LYS A 185 -19.28 -18.02 -13.92
N ASP A 186 -20.13 -17.10 -14.40
CA ASP A 186 -20.62 -15.94 -13.65
C ASP A 186 -19.47 -15.11 -13.00
N GLY A 187 -18.31 -15.08 -13.66
CA GLY A 187 -17.09 -14.39 -13.24
C GLY A 187 -16.18 -15.16 -12.26
N ALA A 188 -16.54 -16.37 -11.87
CA ALA A 188 -15.75 -17.26 -11.00
C ALA A 188 -15.17 -18.47 -11.77
N ILE A 189 -14.05 -18.99 -11.30
CA ILE A 189 -13.42 -20.21 -11.79
C ILE A 189 -14.19 -21.42 -11.24
N VAL A 190 -14.69 -22.27 -12.13
CA VAL A 190 -15.46 -23.49 -11.75
C VAL A 190 -14.73 -24.79 -12.06
N TYR A 191 -13.69 -24.75 -12.89
CA TYR A 191 -12.81 -25.89 -13.18
C TYR A 191 -11.37 -25.43 -13.42
N VAL A 192 -10.40 -26.23 -12.95
CA VAL A 192 -8.96 -26.08 -13.25
C VAL A 192 -8.40 -27.49 -13.42
N GLY A 193 -7.83 -27.81 -14.58
CA GLY A 193 -7.30 -29.15 -14.83
C GLY A 193 -6.82 -29.39 -16.26
N ASP A 194 -7.13 -30.58 -16.78
CA ASP A 194 -6.77 -31.02 -18.12
C ASP A 194 -7.83 -30.59 -19.17
N ASP A 195 -7.45 -30.63 -20.44
CA ASP A 195 -8.37 -30.29 -21.54
C ASP A 195 -9.60 -31.21 -21.57
N ALA A 196 -9.41 -32.49 -21.26
CA ALA A 196 -10.48 -33.50 -21.29
C ALA A 196 -11.57 -33.25 -20.24
N GLY A 197 -11.20 -32.87 -19.02
CA GLY A 197 -12.15 -32.54 -17.97
C GLY A 197 -12.85 -31.20 -18.16
N ALA A 198 -12.23 -30.25 -18.88
CA ALA A 198 -12.86 -28.98 -19.25
C ALA A 198 -14.03 -29.15 -20.24
N GLU A 199 -14.01 -30.18 -21.08
CA GLU A 199 -15.13 -30.49 -22.00
C GLU A 199 -16.45 -30.74 -21.26
N ALA A 200 -16.41 -31.33 -20.06
CA ALA A 200 -17.61 -31.56 -19.24
C ALA A 200 -18.30 -30.27 -18.77
N TRP A 201 -17.62 -29.13 -18.84
CA TRP A 201 -18.15 -27.81 -18.47
C TRP A 201 -18.72 -27.02 -19.65
N ALA A 202 -18.57 -27.52 -20.88
CA ALA A 202 -18.88 -26.77 -22.07
C ALA A 202 -20.19 -27.22 -22.74
N GLY A 203 -21.10 -26.27 -22.96
CA GLY A 203 -22.39 -26.47 -23.61
C GLY A 203 -22.60 -25.54 -24.80
N PRO A 204 -23.81 -25.52 -25.39
CA PRO A 204 -24.09 -24.78 -26.64
C PRO A 204 -23.85 -23.26 -26.60
N GLY A 205 -23.85 -22.64 -25.40
CA GLY A 205 -23.57 -21.22 -25.20
C GLY A 205 -22.15 -20.90 -24.68
N THR A 206 -21.30 -21.91 -24.46
CA THR A 206 -19.96 -21.73 -23.91
C THR A 206 -19.00 -21.22 -24.97
N ARG A 207 -18.36 -20.07 -24.73
CA ARG A 207 -17.24 -19.61 -25.56
C ARG A 207 -16.01 -20.47 -25.26
N ARG A 208 -15.39 -21.04 -26.28
CA ARG A 208 -14.24 -21.95 -26.17
C ARG A 208 -13.05 -21.30 -26.86
N HIS A 209 -12.00 -20.99 -26.11
CA HIS A 209 -10.78 -20.36 -26.61
C HIS A 209 -9.61 -21.32 -26.48
N ARG A 210 -8.89 -21.55 -27.58
CA ARG A 210 -7.73 -22.44 -27.64
C ARG A 210 -6.47 -21.60 -27.58
N LEU A 211 -5.76 -21.66 -26.45
CA LEU A 211 -4.65 -20.76 -26.15
C LEU A 211 -3.29 -21.42 -26.44
N VAL A 212 -3.16 -21.98 -27.64
CA VAL A 212 -2.01 -22.79 -28.05
C VAL A 212 -0.74 -21.94 -28.03
N HIS A 213 0.27 -22.37 -27.26
CA HIS A 213 1.53 -21.65 -26.97
C HIS A 213 1.43 -20.42 -26.03
N ASN A 214 0.23 -20.04 -25.58
CA ASN A 214 0.07 -18.96 -24.60
C ASN A 214 0.27 -19.46 -23.16
N LEU A 215 0.69 -18.55 -22.29
CA LEU A 215 0.70 -18.75 -20.84
C LEU A 215 -0.44 -17.99 -20.18
N VAL A 216 -1.17 -18.65 -19.29
CA VAL A 216 -2.18 -18.03 -18.42
C VAL A 216 -1.62 -17.92 -17.00
N LEU A 217 -1.66 -16.71 -16.47
CA LEU A 217 -1.32 -16.36 -15.08
C LEU A 217 -2.57 -15.82 -14.35
N PRO A 218 -2.58 -15.81 -13.00
CA PRO A 218 -3.52 -14.98 -12.26
C PRO A 218 -3.33 -13.50 -12.60
N GLY A 219 -4.38 -12.70 -12.42
CA GLY A 219 -4.32 -11.24 -12.47
C GLY A 219 -3.20 -10.69 -11.59
N LEU A 220 -2.35 -9.81 -12.15
CA LEU A 220 -1.22 -9.26 -11.41
C LEU A 220 -1.70 -8.20 -10.41
N VAL A 221 -1.02 -8.14 -9.28
CA VAL A 221 -1.22 -7.19 -8.19
C VAL A 221 0.00 -6.30 -8.09
N ASP A 222 -0.17 -5.00 -8.31
CA ASP A 222 0.87 -4.02 -7.99
C ASP A 222 0.73 -3.63 -6.51
N ALA A 223 1.58 -4.20 -5.65
CA ALA A 223 1.43 -4.11 -4.20
C ALA A 223 1.87 -2.76 -3.59
N HIS A 224 2.41 -1.83 -4.39
CA HIS A 224 2.80 -0.47 -3.98
C HIS A 224 3.01 0.39 -5.23
N THR A 225 2.19 1.41 -5.46
CA THR A 225 2.37 2.35 -6.58
C THR A 225 1.69 3.69 -6.28
N HIS A 226 1.97 4.73 -7.08
CA HIS A 226 1.47 6.09 -6.83
C HIS A 226 0.72 6.71 -8.03
N PRO A 227 -0.47 6.20 -8.42
CA PRO A 227 -1.16 6.63 -9.65
C PRO A 227 -1.50 8.13 -9.68
N GLY A 228 -1.78 8.73 -8.52
CA GLY A 228 -2.02 10.17 -8.41
C GLY A 228 -0.77 11.03 -8.63
N LEU A 229 0.39 10.59 -8.14
CA LEU A 229 1.66 11.31 -8.33
C LEU A 229 2.15 11.17 -9.79
N VAL A 230 2.07 9.96 -10.35
CA VAL A 230 2.41 9.65 -11.76
C VAL A 230 1.58 10.49 -12.73
N THR A 231 0.26 10.53 -12.54
CA THR A 231 -0.64 11.24 -13.48
C THR A 231 -0.69 12.74 -13.25
N GLY A 232 -0.30 13.22 -12.07
CA GLY A 232 -0.24 14.63 -11.69
C GLY A 232 1.09 15.34 -11.98
N SER A 233 2.16 14.62 -12.28
CA SER A 233 3.53 15.14 -12.50
C SER A 233 3.86 15.50 -13.96
N SER A 234 2.96 15.24 -14.90
CA SER A 234 3.12 15.46 -16.36
C SER A 234 3.54 16.86 -16.80
N ASP A 235 3.31 17.88 -15.97
CA ASP A 235 3.48 19.29 -16.31
C ASP A 235 4.84 19.86 -15.84
N ILE A 236 5.68 19.05 -15.19
CA ILE A 236 7.05 19.43 -14.82
C ILE A 236 7.96 19.36 -16.06
N PHE A 237 8.93 20.27 -16.16
CA PHE A 237 9.91 20.21 -17.24
C PHE A 237 11.07 19.27 -16.91
N LEU A 238 11.64 18.67 -17.95
CA LEU A 238 12.68 17.65 -17.82
C LEU A 238 14.10 18.22 -17.93
N LEU A 239 14.93 17.87 -16.96
CA LEU A 239 16.38 18.01 -16.96
C LEU A 239 17.02 16.83 -17.70
N PRO A 240 18.20 17.01 -18.30
CA PRO A 240 18.96 15.88 -18.84
C PRO A 240 19.37 14.92 -17.72
N ARG A 241 19.27 13.61 -17.97
CA ARG A 241 19.83 12.57 -17.09
C ARG A 241 21.35 12.55 -17.21
N THR A 242 22.00 13.40 -16.43
CA THR A 242 23.46 13.64 -16.43
C THR A 242 23.93 13.96 -15.01
N THR A 243 25.14 13.52 -14.68
CA THR A 243 25.83 13.93 -13.44
C THR A 243 26.65 15.21 -13.62
N ASP A 244 26.72 15.79 -14.82
CA ASP A 244 27.32 17.13 -15.00
C ASP A 244 26.36 18.23 -14.54
N ARG A 245 26.61 18.74 -13.33
CA ARG A 245 25.97 19.93 -12.74
C ARG A 245 25.92 21.14 -13.70
N ARG A 246 26.90 21.32 -14.60
CA ARG A 246 26.89 22.42 -15.58
C ARG A 246 25.80 22.24 -16.63
N GLU A 247 25.57 21.01 -17.10
CA GLU A 247 24.49 20.68 -18.04
C GLU A 247 23.12 20.87 -17.40
N LEU A 248 22.95 20.44 -16.14
CA LEU A 248 21.74 20.66 -15.34
C LEU A 248 21.44 22.17 -15.20
N ILE A 249 22.40 22.98 -14.75
CA ILE A 249 22.24 24.44 -14.61
C ILE A 249 21.93 25.09 -15.98
N ALA A 250 22.60 24.66 -17.04
CA ALA A 250 22.33 25.15 -18.39
C ALA A 250 20.93 24.77 -18.90
N ALA A 251 20.39 23.62 -18.52
CA ALA A 251 19.02 23.21 -18.82
C ALA A 251 17.99 24.08 -18.11
N VAL A 252 18.15 24.33 -16.80
CA VAL A 252 17.31 25.28 -16.04
C VAL A 252 17.34 26.66 -16.69
N ALA A 253 18.52 27.16 -17.05
CA ALA A 253 18.70 28.46 -17.70
C ALA A 253 18.02 28.53 -19.08
N ARG A 254 18.02 27.44 -19.86
CA ARG A 254 17.27 27.36 -21.13
C ARG A 254 15.76 27.42 -20.87
N GLN A 255 15.26 26.64 -19.91
CA GLN A 255 13.84 26.57 -19.60
C GLN A 255 13.27 27.91 -19.11
N ALA A 256 14.02 28.62 -18.26
CA ALA A 256 13.63 29.94 -17.76
C ALA A 256 13.50 30.99 -18.87
N ARG A 257 14.35 30.91 -19.91
CA ARG A 257 14.32 31.80 -21.08
C ARG A 257 13.23 31.45 -22.08
N SER A 258 12.92 30.16 -22.27
CA SER A 258 11.85 29.73 -23.18
C SER A 258 10.44 29.94 -22.61
N HIS A 259 10.31 30.12 -21.30
CA HIS A 259 9.03 30.30 -20.62
C HIS A 259 9.04 31.54 -19.72
N PRO A 260 9.18 32.77 -20.26
CA PRO A 260 9.29 34.00 -19.46
C PRO A 260 8.04 34.25 -18.59
N ASP A 261 6.86 33.81 -19.04
CA ASP A 261 5.58 34.08 -18.37
C ASP A 261 5.22 33.10 -17.24
N LEU A 262 5.98 32.02 -17.06
CA LEU A 262 5.74 31.08 -15.95
C LEU A 262 6.11 31.74 -14.61
N PRO A 263 5.17 31.85 -13.64
CA PRO A 263 5.40 32.53 -12.36
C PRO A 263 6.29 31.74 -11.41
N ILE A 264 6.42 30.42 -11.62
CA ILE A 264 7.32 29.50 -10.93
C ILE A 264 7.83 28.48 -11.95
N LEU A 265 9.11 28.11 -11.83
CA LEU A 265 9.69 27.01 -12.60
C LEU A 265 9.72 25.76 -11.73
N VAL A 266 8.99 24.72 -12.15
CA VAL A 266 8.99 23.41 -11.48
C VAL A 266 9.40 22.33 -12.47
N GLY A 267 10.43 21.57 -12.10
CA GLY A 267 11.07 20.58 -12.95
C GLY A 267 11.70 19.45 -12.17
N GLY A 268 12.40 18.59 -12.91
CA GLY A 268 13.08 17.41 -12.43
C GLY A 268 13.61 16.64 -13.65
N TYR A 269 14.23 15.50 -13.55
CA TYR A 269 14.75 14.90 -12.34
C TYR A 269 16.28 14.99 -12.41
N TRP A 270 16.90 15.50 -11.35
CA TRP A 270 18.36 15.58 -11.25
C TRP A 270 18.88 14.42 -10.38
N PRO A 271 19.93 13.70 -10.80
CA PRO A 271 20.46 12.62 -9.99
C PRO A 271 21.21 13.18 -8.78
N VAL A 272 20.97 12.62 -7.59
CA VAL A 272 21.66 13.04 -6.35
C VAL A 272 23.18 12.97 -6.53
N ALA A 273 23.67 11.96 -7.25
CA ALA A 273 25.07 11.76 -7.61
C ALA A 273 25.70 12.86 -8.50
N ALA A 274 24.95 13.85 -8.98
CA ALA A 274 25.49 15.05 -9.64
C ALA A 274 26.15 16.05 -8.65
N PHE A 275 25.99 15.83 -7.35
CA PHE A 275 26.48 16.70 -6.29
C PHE A 275 27.32 15.92 -5.27
N ASP A 276 28.17 16.63 -4.53
CA ASP A 276 28.87 16.07 -3.38
C ASP A 276 27.93 15.89 -2.17
N ALA A 277 28.43 15.32 -1.07
CA ALA A 277 27.65 15.13 0.16
C ALA A 277 27.07 16.43 0.77
N GLY A 278 27.60 17.59 0.38
CA GLY A 278 27.05 18.90 0.73
C GLY A 278 25.80 19.26 -0.08
N GLY A 279 25.54 18.60 -1.20
CA GLY A 279 24.35 18.73 -2.04
C GLY A 279 24.26 20.04 -2.85
N PRO A 280 23.14 20.26 -3.56
CA PRO A 280 22.93 21.42 -4.41
C PRO A 280 22.89 22.75 -3.62
N ARG A 281 23.03 23.87 -4.35
CA ARG A 281 23.16 25.23 -3.79
C ARG A 281 22.22 26.20 -4.48
N LYS A 282 21.44 26.97 -3.71
CA LYS A 282 20.54 28.02 -4.22
C LYS A 282 21.29 29.05 -5.06
N GLU A 283 22.55 29.31 -4.71
CA GLU A 283 23.43 30.26 -5.38
C GLU A 283 23.74 29.89 -6.85
N ASP A 284 23.50 28.65 -7.29
CA ASP A 284 23.58 28.30 -8.71
C ASP A 284 22.29 28.71 -9.45
N LEU A 285 21.13 28.42 -8.85
CA LEU A 285 19.83 28.77 -9.42
C LEU A 285 19.61 30.28 -9.42
N ASP A 286 20.03 30.98 -8.36
CA ASP A 286 19.98 32.44 -8.28
C ASP A 286 20.80 33.11 -9.40
N ARG A 287 21.87 32.47 -9.88
CA ARG A 287 22.69 32.97 -11.01
C ARG A 287 22.02 32.84 -12.38
N VAL A 288 21.09 31.90 -12.55
CA VAL A 288 20.40 31.66 -13.83
C VAL A 288 18.92 32.04 -13.84
N VAL A 289 18.29 32.13 -12.67
CA VAL A 289 16.90 32.52 -12.43
C VAL A 289 16.78 33.34 -11.12
N PRO A 290 17.18 34.64 -11.13
CA PRO A 290 17.08 35.52 -9.96
C PRO A 290 15.67 36.14 -9.77
N ASP A 291 14.87 36.15 -10.84
CA ASP A 291 13.63 36.90 -11.01
C ASP A 291 12.41 36.20 -10.42
N ARG A 292 12.38 34.86 -10.42
CA ARG A 292 11.22 34.05 -9.99
C ARG A 292 11.61 32.77 -9.24
N PRO A 293 10.67 32.09 -8.55
CA PRO A 293 10.96 30.89 -7.76
C PRO A 293 11.28 29.69 -8.65
N VAL A 294 12.10 28.79 -8.13
CA VAL A 294 12.48 27.52 -8.76
C VAL A 294 12.34 26.38 -7.75
N VAL A 295 11.78 25.25 -8.18
CA VAL A 295 11.71 23.98 -7.43
C VAL A 295 12.07 22.83 -8.37
N LEU A 296 13.14 22.09 -8.07
CA LEU A 296 13.60 20.96 -8.89
C LEU A 296 13.63 19.69 -8.04
N PHE A 297 12.84 18.68 -8.40
CA PHE A 297 12.84 17.37 -7.75
C PHE A 297 14.04 16.52 -8.19
N ASP A 298 14.61 15.76 -7.28
CA ASP A 298 15.62 14.73 -7.58
C ASP A 298 14.99 13.44 -8.12
N ASP A 299 15.81 12.56 -8.67
CA ASP A 299 15.40 11.27 -9.27
C ASP A 299 14.73 10.28 -8.31
N SER A 300 14.90 10.44 -7.00
CA SER A 300 14.11 9.71 -6.00
C SER A 300 12.74 10.36 -5.70
N GLY A 301 12.57 11.65 -5.98
CA GLY A 301 11.44 12.46 -5.53
C GLY A 301 11.51 12.90 -4.05
N HIS A 302 12.48 12.39 -3.28
CA HIS A 302 12.65 12.66 -1.84
C HIS A 302 13.46 13.92 -1.54
N SER A 303 14.00 14.65 -2.50
CA SER A 303 14.63 15.94 -2.22
C SER A 303 14.39 16.99 -3.30
N GLN A 304 14.53 18.25 -2.92
CA GLN A 304 14.25 19.37 -3.82
C GLN A 304 15.35 20.44 -3.75
N TRP A 305 15.73 20.92 -4.93
CA TRP A 305 16.65 22.03 -5.11
C TRP A 305 15.86 23.31 -5.43
N VAL A 306 16.05 24.33 -4.59
CA VAL A 306 15.31 25.59 -4.64
C VAL A 306 16.24 26.81 -4.60
N ASN A 307 15.80 27.92 -5.20
CA ASN A 307 16.55 29.18 -5.20
C ASN A 307 16.22 30.05 -3.98
N SER A 308 16.95 31.16 -3.79
CA SER A 308 16.73 32.07 -2.65
C SER A 308 15.33 32.72 -2.66
N ARG A 309 14.69 32.83 -3.83
CA ARG A 309 13.34 33.41 -3.92
C ARG A 309 12.28 32.43 -3.44
N THR A 310 12.40 31.14 -3.77
CA THR A 310 11.55 30.09 -3.22
C THR A 310 11.65 30.10 -1.69
N LEU A 311 12.86 30.04 -1.12
CA LEU A 311 13.06 30.08 0.34
C LEU A 311 12.38 31.29 1.01
N ARG A 312 12.52 32.49 0.44
CA ARG A 312 11.81 33.70 0.93
C ARG A 312 10.29 33.57 0.86
N MET A 313 9.74 32.98 -0.20
CA MET A 313 8.29 32.75 -0.31
C MET A 313 7.78 31.70 0.69
N MET A 314 8.62 30.72 1.06
CA MET A 314 8.31 29.76 2.12
C MET A 314 8.39 30.35 3.53
N GLY A 315 8.99 31.53 3.69
CA GLY A 315 9.36 32.06 5.01
C GLY A 315 10.48 31.25 5.68
N VAL A 316 11.34 30.59 4.88
CA VAL A 316 12.42 29.73 5.38
C VAL A 316 13.73 30.52 5.48
N ASP A 317 14.22 30.67 6.71
CA ASP A 317 15.48 31.33 7.06
C ASP A 317 16.28 30.48 8.08
N ARG A 318 17.30 31.06 8.71
CA ARG A 318 18.15 30.41 9.72
C ARG A 318 17.45 30.03 11.05
N HIS A 319 16.27 30.57 11.31
CA HIS A 319 15.48 30.37 12.53
C HIS A 319 14.26 29.47 12.34
N THR A 320 13.87 29.19 11.09
CA THR A 320 12.79 28.24 10.78
C THR A 320 13.12 26.84 11.31
N PRO A 321 12.27 26.21 12.14
CA PRO A 321 12.50 24.84 12.59
C PRO A 321 12.30 23.85 11.44
N ASP A 322 12.99 22.72 11.52
CA ASP A 322 12.83 21.61 10.57
C ASP A 322 11.54 20.81 10.88
N PRO A 323 10.73 20.40 9.88
CA PRO A 323 9.48 19.68 10.10
C PRO A 323 9.61 18.37 10.90
N VAL A 324 10.67 17.58 10.63
CA VAL A 324 11.04 16.40 11.44
C VAL A 324 12.57 16.38 11.55
N PRO A 325 13.16 16.90 12.66
CA PRO A 325 14.61 17.01 12.81
C PRO A 325 15.34 15.69 12.55
N GLY A 326 16.39 15.72 11.71
CA GLY A 326 17.17 14.54 11.32
C GLY A 326 16.58 13.70 10.17
N LEU A 327 15.32 13.92 9.81
CA LEU A 327 14.63 13.23 8.70
C LEU A 327 14.18 14.22 7.62
N SER A 328 13.19 15.07 7.93
CA SER A 328 12.60 16.05 7.01
C SER A 328 13.05 17.45 7.42
N TYR A 329 14.03 18.01 6.71
CA TYR A 329 14.74 19.23 7.09
C TYR A 329 15.24 20.05 5.90
N PHE A 330 15.61 21.30 6.16
CA PHE A 330 16.34 22.14 5.21
C PHE A 330 17.83 22.01 5.46
N ALA A 331 18.63 21.61 4.47
CA ALA A 331 20.08 21.50 4.64
C ALA A 331 20.68 22.91 4.82
N ARG A 332 21.52 23.08 5.84
CA ARG A 332 22.03 24.39 6.28
C ARG A 332 23.55 24.47 6.19
N LYS A 333 24.05 25.69 6.02
CA LYS A 333 25.46 26.05 6.17
C LYS A 333 25.84 26.12 7.66
N PRO A 334 27.14 26.19 8.03
CA PRO A 334 27.56 26.31 9.42
C PRO A 334 27.05 27.57 10.16
N ASP A 335 26.63 28.61 9.46
CA ASP A 335 26.01 29.83 10.00
C ASP A 335 24.48 29.73 10.17
N GLY A 336 23.89 28.55 9.90
CA GLY A 336 22.46 28.28 9.95
C GLY A 336 21.68 28.62 8.67
N GLU A 337 22.30 29.30 7.70
CA GLU A 337 21.60 29.71 6.47
C GLU A 337 21.19 28.52 5.60
N PRO A 338 19.92 28.46 5.14
CA PRO A 338 19.48 27.44 4.20
C PRO A 338 20.35 27.41 2.92
N THR A 339 20.76 26.21 2.52
CA THR A 339 21.57 25.97 1.32
C THR A 339 20.76 26.04 0.03
N GLY A 340 19.45 25.82 0.09
CA GLY A 340 18.60 25.56 -1.08
C GLY A 340 18.34 24.09 -1.37
N TRP A 341 18.86 23.17 -0.55
CA TRP A 341 18.46 21.75 -0.60
C TRP A 341 17.47 21.46 0.54
N ALA A 342 16.25 21.07 0.18
CA ALA A 342 15.24 20.57 1.10
C ALA A 342 15.17 19.04 0.97
N LYS A 343 15.09 18.34 2.11
CA LYS A 343 15.05 16.88 2.15
C LYS A 343 13.70 16.35 2.67
N GLU A 344 13.35 15.18 2.18
CA GLU A 344 12.08 14.49 2.35
C GLU A 344 10.90 15.41 2.01
N MET A 345 9.92 15.49 2.92
CA MET A 345 8.66 16.19 2.73
C MET A 345 8.74 17.67 3.13
N ALA A 346 9.92 18.22 3.39
CA ALA A 346 10.08 19.54 4.00
C ALA A 346 9.41 20.69 3.22
N ILE A 347 9.32 20.57 1.88
CA ILE A 347 8.63 21.55 1.03
C ILE A 347 7.13 21.30 0.85
N ARG A 348 6.62 20.08 1.14
CA ARG A 348 5.27 19.66 0.76
C ARG A 348 4.15 20.52 1.38
N PRO A 349 4.19 20.88 2.68
CA PRO A 349 3.18 21.78 3.25
C PRO A 349 3.14 23.16 2.58
N PHE A 350 4.28 23.66 2.09
CA PHE A 350 4.33 24.92 1.35
C PHE A 350 3.73 24.79 -0.05
N LEU A 351 4.09 23.75 -0.82
CA LEU A 351 3.54 23.54 -2.15
C LEU A 351 2.01 23.43 -2.11
N GLN A 352 1.47 22.64 -1.18
CA GLN A 352 0.03 22.53 -0.96
C GLN A 352 -0.61 23.88 -0.66
N LYS A 353 -0.01 24.67 0.26
CA LYS A 353 -0.53 26.00 0.66
C LYS A 353 -0.46 27.05 -0.46
N MET A 354 0.43 26.87 -1.43
CA MET A 354 0.51 27.66 -2.66
C MET A 354 -0.49 27.22 -3.75
N GLY A 355 -1.27 26.16 -3.52
CA GLY A 355 -2.09 25.53 -4.55
C GLY A 355 -1.27 24.79 -5.62
N TYR A 356 0.01 24.52 -5.34
CA TYR A 356 0.88 23.75 -6.23
C TYR A 356 0.75 22.25 -5.91
N GLY A 357 -0.34 21.66 -6.41
CA GLY A 357 -0.66 20.24 -6.30
C GLY A 357 -0.63 19.51 -7.66
N PRO A 358 -0.85 18.18 -7.67
CA PRO A 358 -0.88 17.36 -8.88
C PRO A 358 -2.01 17.80 -9.83
N ARG A 359 -1.70 17.98 -11.11
CA ARG A 359 -2.66 18.41 -12.15
C ARG A 359 -3.40 17.23 -12.77
N LEU A 360 -4.22 16.61 -11.93
CA LEU A 360 -4.98 15.42 -12.26
C LEU A 360 -6.12 15.74 -13.25
N THR A 361 -6.29 14.88 -14.25
CA THR A 361 -7.48 14.88 -15.12
C THR A 361 -8.00 13.45 -15.24
N PRO A 362 -9.33 13.23 -15.25
CA PRO A 362 -9.89 11.88 -15.36
C PRO A 362 -9.36 11.08 -16.55
N ASP A 363 -9.08 11.75 -17.68
CA ASP A 363 -8.65 11.07 -18.90
C ASP A 363 -7.16 10.69 -18.88
N ARG A 364 -6.27 11.51 -18.28
CA ARG A 364 -4.87 11.11 -18.03
C ARG A 364 -4.77 10.03 -16.96
N THR A 365 -5.63 10.09 -15.94
CA THR A 365 -5.75 9.03 -14.94
C THR A 365 -6.24 7.73 -15.58
N GLN A 366 -7.22 7.78 -16.49
CA GLN A 366 -7.64 6.63 -17.27
C GLN A 366 -6.50 6.07 -18.14
N GLU A 367 -5.78 6.91 -18.90
CA GLU A 367 -4.64 6.49 -19.74
C GLU A 367 -3.61 5.66 -18.96
N PHE A 368 -3.29 6.07 -17.73
CA PHE A 368 -2.35 5.33 -16.88
C PHE A 368 -2.93 4.02 -16.34
N LEU A 369 -4.19 4.01 -15.89
CA LEU A 369 -4.83 2.80 -15.39
C LEU A 369 -5.05 1.77 -16.51
N ASP A 370 -5.43 2.21 -17.70
CA ASP A 370 -5.55 1.36 -18.89
C ASP A 370 -4.16 0.82 -19.32
N TYR A 371 -3.09 1.62 -19.16
CA TYR A 371 -1.71 1.14 -19.33
C TYR A 371 -1.38 0.03 -18.33
N LEU A 372 -1.65 0.20 -17.04
CA LEU A 372 -1.42 -0.85 -16.03
C LEU A 372 -2.18 -2.14 -16.36
N VAL A 373 -3.46 -2.02 -16.75
CA VAL A 373 -4.27 -3.17 -17.19
C VAL A 373 -3.68 -3.80 -18.46
N SER A 374 -3.15 -3.02 -19.41
CA SER A 374 -2.44 -3.57 -20.58
C SER A 374 -1.17 -4.37 -20.24
N LYS A 375 -0.64 -4.20 -19.03
CA LYS A 375 0.49 -4.95 -18.47
C LYS A 375 0.07 -6.08 -17.51
N GLY A 376 -1.23 -6.40 -17.46
CA GLY A 376 -1.77 -7.52 -16.69
C GLY A 376 -2.16 -7.18 -15.25
N VAL A 377 -2.04 -5.92 -14.83
CA VAL A 377 -2.40 -5.50 -13.46
C VAL A 377 -3.93 -5.43 -13.33
N THR A 378 -4.51 -6.28 -12.48
CA THR A 378 -5.96 -6.27 -12.19
C THR A 378 -6.31 -5.68 -10.83
N THR A 379 -5.31 -5.52 -9.96
CA THR A 379 -5.44 -4.93 -8.62
C THR A 379 -4.21 -4.09 -8.31
N LEU A 380 -4.36 -2.94 -7.65
CA LEU A 380 -3.23 -2.15 -7.14
C LEU A 380 -3.47 -1.66 -5.71
N TYR A 381 -2.37 -1.38 -5.01
CA TYR A 381 -2.33 -0.56 -3.80
C TYR A 381 -1.73 0.80 -4.10
N ASP A 382 -2.52 1.86 -3.87
CA ASP A 382 -2.05 3.23 -3.88
C ASP A 382 -1.39 3.53 -2.54
N ALA A 383 -0.08 3.68 -2.59
CA ALA A 383 0.77 3.81 -1.42
C ALA A 383 0.95 5.26 -0.95
N GLY A 384 0.07 6.19 -1.40
CA GLY A 384 -0.13 7.49 -0.79
C GLY A 384 0.09 8.68 -1.72
N ASN A 385 -0.71 9.73 -1.55
CA ASN A 385 -0.71 10.89 -2.45
C ASN A 385 -0.22 12.17 -1.77
N GLY A 386 0.84 12.07 -0.95
CA GLY A 386 1.30 13.17 -0.10
C GLY A 386 0.16 13.78 0.73
N LEU A 387 -0.14 15.05 0.48
CA LEU A 387 -1.23 15.81 1.11
C LEU A 387 -2.45 16.03 0.17
N ASP A 388 -2.49 15.34 -0.97
CA ASP A 388 -3.43 15.58 -2.08
C ASP A 388 -4.50 14.46 -2.21
N ALA A 389 -4.77 13.74 -1.12
CA ALA A 389 -5.66 12.58 -1.08
C ALA A 389 -7.06 12.87 -1.65
N ASP A 390 -7.74 13.95 -1.24
CA ASP A 390 -9.05 14.31 -1.78
C ASP A 390 -9.03 14.63 -3.29
N ALA A 391 -7.95 15.25 -3.78
CA ALA A 391 -7.79 15.57 -5.20
C ALA A 391 -7.69 14.28 -6.04
N VAL A 392 -6.91 13.30 -5.58
CA VAL A 392 -6.76 11.99 -6.25
C VAL A 392 -8.02 11.15 -6.12
N TYR A 393 -8.52 10.95 -4.91
CA TYR A 393 -9.64 10.02 -4.68
C TYR A 393 -10.98 10.55 -5.19
N SER A 394 -11.18 11.85 -5.34
CA SER A 394 -12.35 12.39 -6.03
C SER A 394 -12.39 12.03 -7.52
N VAL A 395 -11.23 11.99 -8.19
CA VAL A 395 -11.09 11.50 -9.58
C VAL A 395 -11.32 10.00 -9.65
N MET A 396 -10.67 9.21 -8.79
CA MET A 396 -10.83 7.74 -8.77
C MET A 396 -12.28 7.33 -8.46
N ALA A 397 -12.94 7.96 -7.49
CA ALA A 397 -14.34 7.73 -7.15
C ALA A 397 -15.32 8.21 -8.24
N ARG A 398 -14.91 9.16 -9.08
CA ARG A 398 -15.66 9.50 -10.29
C ARG A 398 -15.57 8.38 -11.32
N LEU A 399 -14.37 7.88 -11.62
CA LEU A 399 -14.18 6.77 -12.55
C LEU A 399 -14.90 5.48 -12.08
N ASP A 400 -14.88 5.16 -10.79
CA ASP A 400 -15.59 4.00 -10.23
C ASP A 400 -17.12 4.14 -10.38
N ARG A 401 -17.69 5.31 -10.06
CA ARG A 401 -19.13 5.59 -10.23
C ARG A 401 -19.57 5.64 -11.69
N GLU A 402 -18.69 6.06 -12.60
CA GLU A 402 -18.92 6.02 -14.06
C GLU A 402 -18.73 4.60 -14.64
N GLY A 403 -18.32 3.61 -13.84
CA GLY A 403 -18.04 2.24 -14.31
C GLY A 403 -16.77 2.12 -15.16
N ARG A 404 -15.91 3.15 -15.14
CA ARG A 404 -14.70 3.28 -15.95
C ARG A 404 -13.41 2.79 -15.25
N LEU A 405 -13.43 2.61 -13.93
CA LEU A 405 -12.27 2.14 -13.17
C LEU A 405 -11.96 0.66 -13.52
N PRO A 406 -10.87 0.38 -14.28
CA PRO A 406 -10.76 -0.90 -15.00
C PRO A 406 -10.19 -2.04 -14.13
N LEU A 407 -9.57 -1.69 -13.00
CA LEU A 407 -8.93 -2.58 -12.02
C LEU A 407 -9.49 -2.34 -10.60
N ARG A 408 -9.11 -3.18 -9.62
CA ARG A 408 -9.41 -2.92 -8.20
C ARG A 408 -8.35 -2.01 -7.58
N TYR A 409 -8.80 -0.98 -6.88
CA TYR A 409 -7.94 0.10 -6.39
C TYR A 409 -8.06 0.19 -4.86
N GLU A 410 -7.00 -0.19 -4.15
CA GLU A 410 -6.91 -0.02 -2.71
C GLU A 410 -6.23 1.33 -2.40
N GLY A 411 -7.03 2.34 -2.03
CA GLY A 411 -6.56 3.65 -1.59
C GLY A 411 -6.14 3.67 -0.12
N THR A 412 -5.38 4.70 0.27
CA THR A 412 -4.83 4.83 1.61
C THR A 412 -4.99 6.25 2.17
N TYR A 413 -4.88 6.39 3.50
CA TYR A 413 -4.50 7.67 4.10
C TYR A 413 -2.99 7.67 4.33
N HIS A 414 -2.32 8.74 3.89
CA HIS A 414 -0.86 8.85 3.95
C HIS A 414 -0.43 9.78 5.09
N VAL A 415 0.26 9.21 6.07
CA VAL A 415 0.92 9.92 7.16
C VAL A 415 2.35 10.23 6.73
N ILE A 416 2.69 11.52 6.63
CA ILE A 416 4.04 12.02 6.34
C ILE A 416 4.61 12.89 7.48
N LEU A 417 3.80 13.26 8.47
CA LEU A 417 4.17 14.05 9.64
C LEU A 417 3.65 13.39 10.94
N PRO A 418 4.31 13.62 12.10
CA PRO A 418 3.97 12.94 13.35
C PRO A 418 2.58 13.31 13.90
N ASP A 419 2.14 14.55 13.66
CA ASP A 419 0.88 15.13 14.12
C ASP A 419 -0.36 14.59 13.37
N GLN A 420 -0.16 13.91 12.23
CA GLN A 420 -1.23 13.22 11.51
C GLN A 420 -1.62 11.88 12.18
N VAL A 421 -0.73 11.23 12.94
CA VAL A 421 -0.95 9.89 13.51
C VAL A 421 -2.16 9.78 14.47
N PRO A 422 -2.44 10.77 15.35
CA PRO A 422 -3.64 10.75 16.17
C PRO A 422 -4.95 10.60 15.37
N GLY A 423 -5.10 11.36 14.28
CA GLY A 423 -6.32 11.41 13.45
C GLY A 423 -6.36 10.41 12.29
N ALA A 424 -5.28 9.70 11.99
CA ALA A 424 -5.13 8.88 10.79
C ALA A 424 -6.23 7.81 10.57
N ILE A 425 -6.75 7.22 11.66
CA ILE A 425 -7.82 6.22 11.62
C ILE A 425 -9.16 6.85 11.20
N ASP A 426 -9.51 8.01 11.79
CA ASP A 426 -10.75 8.71 11.47
C ASP A 426 -10.73 9.25 10.04
N GLU A 427 -9.55 9.64 9.57
CA GLU A 427 -9.33 10.15 8.23
C GLU A 427 -9.39 9.04 7.15
N LEU A 428 -8.79 7.87 7.39
CA LEU A 428 -9.04 6.70 6.52
C LEU A 428 -10.54 6.35 6.49
N LYS A 429 -11.21 6.36 7.65
CA LYS A 429 -12.66 6.13 7.72
C LYS A 429 -13.46 7.22 6.99
N ARG A 430 -12.99 8.47 6.94
CA ARG A 430 -13.58 9.56 6.14
C ARG A 430 -13.43 9.25 4.65
N LEU A 431 -12.21 9.01 4.16
CA LEU A 431 -11.94 8.67 2.76
C LEU A 431 -12.79 7.46 2.32
N ARG A 432 -12.87 6.41 3.14
CA ARG A 432 -13.73 5.23 2.91
C ARG A 432 -15.20 5.60 2.71
N ARG A 433 -15.75 6.52 3.51
CA ARG A 433 -17.16 6.96 3.40
C ARG A 433 -17.40 7.92 2.23
N THR A 434 -16.42 8.78 1.92
CA THR A 434 -16.56 9.84 0.91
C THR A 434 -16.31 9.33 -0.52
N TYR A 435 -15.34 8.42 -0.68
CA TYR A 435 -14.84 7.99 -1.99
C TYR A 435 -14.98 6.48 -2.26
N GLY A 436 -15.18 5.65 -1.22
CA GLY A 436 -15.29 4.20 -1.39
C GLY A 436 -16.48 3.80 -2.29
N GLY A 437 -16.23 2.90 -3.24
CA GLY A 437 -17.19 2.50 -4.26
C GLY A 437 -17.21 0.99 -4.51
N ALA A 438 -17.39 0.58 -5.76
CA ALA A 438 -17.40 -0.82 -6.15
C ALA A 438 -15.98 -1.39 -6.19
N ARG A 439 -15.08 -0.69 -6.90
CA ARG A 439 -13.69 -1.08 -7.12
C ARG A 439 -12.68 -0.22 -6.36
N LEU A 440 -13.05 0.97 -5.89
CA LEU A 440 -12.24 1.79 -4.98
C LEU A 440 -12.51 1.45 -3.51
N ARG A 441 -11.48 1.02 -2.78
CA ARG A 441 -11.53 0.57 -1.37
C ARG A 441 -10.46 1.27 -0.52
N PHE A 442 -10.58 1.17 0.80
CA PHE A 442 -9.72 1.88 1.77
C PHE A 442 -9.63 1.10 3.09
N ASN A 443 -8.61 0.27 3.28
CA ASN A 443 -8.43 -0.59 4.46
C ASN A 443 -7.03 -0.49 5.08
N THR A 444 -6.11 0.22 4.43
CA THR A 444 -4.71 0.34 4.85
C THR A 444 -4.32 1.80 5.08
N ILE A 445 -3.52 2.07 6.12
CA ILE A 445 -2.84 3.37 6.33
C ILE A 445 -1.38 3.22 5.89
N LYS A 446 -0.88 4.16 5.07
CA LYS A 446 0.56 4.32 4.79
C LYS A 446 1.16 5.28 5.81
N ILE A 447 2.28 4.90 6.42
CA ILE A 447 3.18 5.86 7.08
C ILE A 447 4.48 5.92 6.28
N HIS A 448 4.89 7.13 5.94
CA HIS A 448 6.24 7.44 5.52
C HIS A 448 7.13 7.40 6.76
N PHE A 449 7.65 6.23 7.14
CA PHE A 449 8.16 5.99 8.49
C PHE A 449 9.64 6.37 8.67
N ASP A 450 10.49 6.19 7.66
CA ASP A 450 11.84 6.78 7.58
C ASP A 450 12.07 7.51 6.23
N GLY A 451 13.32 7.85 5.90
CA GLY A 451 13.70 8.57 4.67
C GLY A 451 14.33 7.66 3.61
N VAL A 452 15.24 8.18 2.79
CA VAL A 452 16.00 7.39 1.78
C VAL A 452 17.51 7.38 1.99
N SER A 453 18.17 6.40 1.38
CA SER A 453 19.61 6.16 1.51
C SER A 453 20.41 7.23 0.77
N GLU A 454 19.97 7.62 -0.42
CA GLU A 454 20.63 8.49 -1.40
C GLU A 454 20.98 9.86 -0.82
N ILE A 455 20.08 10.41 0.01
CA ILE A 455 20.25 11.74 0.63
C ILE A 455 20.64 11.66 2.11
N GLY A 456 20.87 10.47 2.66
CA GLY A 456 21.37 10.27 4.02
C GLY A 456 20.33 10.57 5.11
N THR A 457 19.11 10.07 4.94
CA THR A 457 17.94 10.33 5.81
C THR A 457 17.22 9.07 6.29
N SER A 458 17.39 7.92 5.61
CA SER A 458 16.92 6.61 6.08
C SER A 458 17.51 6.22 7.44
N SER A 459 16.75 5.47 8.23
CA SER A 459 17.13 5.16 9.62
C SER A 459 18.06 3.93 9.66
N VAL A 460 19.34 4.14 10.00
CA VAL A 460 20.41 3.13 9.82
C VAL A 460 21.15 2.69 11.10
N LEU A 461 21.46 1.39 11.19
CA LEU A 461 22.10 0.74 12.34
C LEU A 461 23.58 1.10 12.51
N GLU A 462 24.21 1.61 11.46
CA GLU A 462 25.57 2.18 11.47
C GLU A 462 25.50 3.61 10.91
N PRO A 463 26.31 4.58 11.39
CA PRO A 463 26.24 5.96 10.92
C PRO A 463 26.50 6.07 9.42
N PHE A 464 26.01 7.12 8.78
CA PHE A 464 26.32 7.37 7.37
C PHE A 464 27.82 7.62 7.17
N ALA A 465 28.39 7.05 6.12
CA ALA A 465 29.78 7.31 5.70
C ALA A 465 30.01 8.78 5.33
N SER A 466 28.98 9.46 4.82
CA SER A 466 28.98 10.90 4.52
C SER A 466 28.84 11.80 5.75
N ASP A 467 28.26 11.31 6.84
CA ASP A 467 28.15 12.02 8.12
C ASP A 467 28.16 11.03 9.30
N PRO A 468 29.32 10.82 9.95
CA PRO A 468 29.45 9.92 11.10
C PRO A 468 28.60 10.29 12.33
N LYS A 469 27.97 11.47 12.36
CA LYS A 469 27.04 11.89 13.42
C LYS A 469 25.58 11.56 13.11
N SER A 470 25.24 11.32 11.83
CA SER A 470 23.89 11.04 11.39
C SER A 470 23.63 9.54 11.25
N ARG A 471 22.40 9.15 11.59
CA ARG A 471 21.82 7.81 11.43
C ARG A 471 20.43 7.89 10.78
N GLY A 472 20.09 9.04 10.20
CA GLY A 472 18.74 9.38 9.77
C GLY A 472 17.78 9.47 10.95
N GLY A 473 16.50 9.23 10.69
CA GLY A 473 15.45 9.24 11.72
C GLY A 473 14.15 8.62 11.25
N THR A 474 13.16 8.56 12.14
CA THR A 474 11.81 8.08 11.84
C THR A 474 10.76 9.13 12.19
N VAL A 475 9.62 9.14 11.49
CA VAL A 475 8.52 10.10 11.73
C VAL A 475 7.90 9.92 13.12
N ILE A 476 7.86 8.69 13.64
CA ILE A 476 7.44 8.40 15.01
C ILE A 476 8.39 7.41 15.69
N SER A 477 8.40 7.39 17.03
CA SER A 477 9.18 6.42 17.80
C SER A 477 8.59 5.02 17.69
N GLY A 478 9.41 3.98 17.92
CA GLY A 478 8.93 2.59 17.93
C GLY A 478 7.84 2.30 18.98
N ASP A 479 7.82 3.06 20.08
CA ASP A 479 6.76 2.94 21.09
C ASP A 479 5.46 3.62 20.64
N ALA A 480 5.53 4.78 19.97
CA ALA A 480 4.35 5.39 19.35
C ALA A 480 3.81 4.53 18.19
N LEU A 481 4.69 3.89 17.42
CA LEU A 481 4.32 2.93 16.38
C LEU A 481 3.62 1.69 16.96
N ARG A 482 4.14 1.11 18.05
CA ARG A 482 3.50 0.02 18.79
C ARG A 482 2.08 0.40 19.23
N ASP A 483 1.92 1.58 19.84
CA ASP A 483 0.62 2.03 20.34
C ASP A 483 -0.36 2.32 19.18
N PHE A 484 0.14 2.80 18.05
CA PHE A 484 -0.66 2.93 16.84
C PHE A 484 -1.08 1.57 16.27
N ILE A 485 -0.17 0.58 16.20
CA ILE A 485 -0.49 -0.80 15.78
C ILE A 485 -1.58 -1.42 16.66
N LEU A 486 -1.58 -1.16 17.97
CA LEU A 486 -2.65 -1.61 18.87
C LEU A 486 -4.00 -0.95 18.56
N ARG A 487 -4.04 0.35 18.26
CA ARG A 487 -5.27 1.03 17.81
C ARG A 487 -5.78 0.47 16.47
N LEU A 488 -4.87 0.18 15.53
CA LEU A 488 -5.23 -0.45 14.25
C LEU A 488 -5.76 -1.88 14.44
N HIS A 489 -5.23 -2.62 15.42
CA HIS A 489 -5.66 -3.97 15.75
C HIS A 489 -7.13 -4.00 16.21
N GLU A 490 -7.55 -3.05 17.02
CA GLU A 490 -8.95 -2.92 17.45
C GLU A 490 -9.88 -2.60 16.26
N GLU A 491 -9.42 -1.74 15.36
CA GLU A 491 -10.16 -1.25 14.20
C GLU A 491 -10.13 -2.18 12.97
N ARG A 492 -9.27 -3.21 13.00
CA ARG A 492 -8.97 -4.13 11.88
C ARG A 492 -8.54 -3.39 10.61
N ILE A 493 -7.74 -2.35 10.79
CA ILE A 493 -7.10 -1.58 9.71
C ILE A 493 -5.69 -2.14 9.51
N ASP A 494 -5.25 -2.24 8.26
CA ASP A 494 -3.90 -2.70 7.91
C ASP A 494 -2.91 -1.54 7.86
N LEU A 495 -1.62 -1.84 7.98
CA LEU A 495 -0.55 -0.86 8.05
C LEU A 495 0.52 -1.14 7.00
N HIS A 496 0.91 -0.12 6.26
CA HIS A 496 1.99 -0.17 5.29
C HIS A 496 3.03 0.90 5.67
N LEU A 497 4.28 0.51 5.88
CA LEU A 497 5.35 1.40 6.37
C LEU A 497 6.44 1.52 5.32
N HIS A 498 6.72 2.73 4.85
CA HIS A 498 7.97 3.09 4.15
C HIS A 498 9.13 2.69 5.06
N THR A 499 10.02 1.81 4.61
CA THR A 499 11.07 1.25 5.48
C THR A 499 12.32 0.95 4.65
N VAL A 500 13.14 1.98 4.45
CA VAL A 500 14.35 1.90 3.63
C VAL A 500 15.55 1.41 4.44
N GLY A 501 15.77 2.00 5.63
CA GLY A 501 16.92 1.69 6.47
C GLY A 501 16.74 0.48 7.38
N ASP A 502 17.86 -0.19 7.70
CA ASP A 502 17.88 -1.39 8.53
C ASP A 502 17.48 -1.14 10.00
N ALA A 503 17.68 0.09 10.52
CA ALA A 503 17.17 0.47 11.83
C ALA A 503 15.68 0.82 11.81
N ALA A 504 15.14 1.34 10.69
CA ALA A 504 13.70 1.47 10.52
C ALA A 504 13.03 0.09 10.55
N ALA A 505 13.56 -0.87 9.78
CA ALA A 505 13.06 -2.24 9.75
C ALA A 505 13.08 -2.89 11.14
N ARG A 506 14.21 -2.82 11.85
CA ARG A 506 14.31 -3.30 13.23
C ARG A 506 13.31 -2.63 14.17
N THR A 507 13.18 -1.31 14.12
CA THR A 507 12.26 -0.54 14.97
C THR A 507 10.79 -0.94 14.72
N ALA A 508 10.41 -1.16 13.45
CA ALA A 508 9.07 -1.60 13.11
C ALA A 508 8.81 -3.06 13.54
N LEU A 509 9.77 -3.97 13.36
CA LEU A 509 9.67 -5.36 13.82
C LEU A 509 9.58 -5.44 15.35
N ASP A 510 10.36 -4.62 16.08
CA ASP A 510 10.27 -4.47 17.53
C ASP A 510 8.90 -3.96 17.97
N ALA A 511 8.34 -2.98 17.26
CA ALA A 511 7.00 -2.45 17.54
C ALA A 511 5.91 -3.50 17.32
N VAL A 512 6.00 -4.30 16.25
CA VAL A 512 5.08 -5.43 15.99
C VAL A 512 5.21 -6.52 17.05
N GLU A 513 6.43 -6.89 17.44
CA GLU A 513 6.68 -7.93 18.45
C GLU A 513 6.12 -7.51 19.83
N LYS A 514 6.35 -6.25 20.23
CA LYS A 514 5.74 -5.66 21.44
C LYS A 514 4.21 -5.59 21.35
N ALA A 515 3.65 -5.15 20.22
CA ALA A 515 2.20 -5.06 20.03
C ALA A 515 1.52 -6.43 20.07
N ARG A 516 2.14 -7.46 19.48
CA ARG A 516 1.66 -8.86 19.57
C ARG A 516 1.64 -9.38 21.00
N ALA A 517 2.68 -9.08 21.79
CA ALA A 517 2.74 -9.47 23.20
C ALA A 517 1.64 -8.78 24.02
N LEU A 518 1.40 -7.48 23.81
CA LEU A 518 0.35 -6.72 24.49
C LEU A 518 -1.08 -7.12 24.08
N ALA A 519 -1.28 -7.46 22.81
CA ALA A 519 -2.55 -7.99 22.29
C ALA A 519 -2.79 -9.48 22.65
N GLY A 520 -1.82 -10.15 23.29
CA GLY A 520 -1.94 -11.55 23.70
C GLY A 520 -1.90 -12.58 22.56
N GLY A 521 -1.40 -12.23 21.36
CA GLY A 521 -1.38 -13.19 20.25
C GLY A 521 -1.05 -12.63 18.86
N ALA A 522 -1.85 -13.05 17.87
CA ALA A 522 -1.77 -12.53 16.50
C ALA A 522 -2.51 -11.18 16.40
N LEU A 523 -2.03 -10.29 15.53
CA LEU A 523 -2.71 -9.02 15.29
C LEU A 523 -3.86 -9.19 14.27
N ASN A 524 -4.95 -8.44 14.46
CA ASN A 524 -5.96 -8.29 13.40
C ASN A 524 -5.40 -7.47 12.24
N THR A 525 -4.57 -6.46 12.52
CA THR A 525 -3.79 -5.68 11.56
C THR A 525 -2.69 -6.52 10.93
N ARG A 526 -2.62 -6.51 9.60
CA ARG A 526 -1.44 -6.92 8.85
C ARG A 526 -0.51 -5.72 8.74
N VAL A 527 0.77 -5.94 9.03
CA VAL A 527 1.82 -4.94 8.87
C VAL A 527 2.70 -5.33 7.68
N THR A 528 2.94 -4.38 6.80
CA THR A 528 3.80 -4.47 5.63
C THR A 528 4.93 -3.46 5.77
N LEU A 529 6.17 -3.90 5.58
CA LEU A 529 7.34 -3.02 5.45
C LEU A 529 7.75 -3.03 3.98
N CYS A 530 7.88 -1.85 3.38
CA CYS A 530 8.16 -1.71 1.95
C CYS A 530 9.51 -1.08 1.66
N HIS A 531 9.95 -1.23 0.41
CA HIS A 531 11.27 -0.88 -0.12
C HIS A 531 12.37 -1.81 0.42
N LEU A 532 12.59 -1.82 1.73
CA LEU A 532 13.56 -2.68 2.44
C LEU A 532 14.94 -2.68 1.77
N GLU A 533 15.40 -1.49 1.37
CA GLU A 533 16.65 -1.35 0.62
C GLU A 533 17.82 -1.97 1.38
N LEU A 534 17.96 -1.63 2.67
CA LEU A 534 18.96 -2.21 3.55
C LEU A 534 18.27 -2.99 4.67
N LEU A 535 18.62 -4.27 4.81
CA LEU A 535 18.08 -5.14 5.85
C LEU A 535 19.21 -5.90 6.56
N ALA A 536 19.19 -5.86 7.89
CA ALA A 536 20.12 -6.62 8.72
C ALA A 536 19.75 -8.11 8.75
N ASP A 537 20.74 -8.99 8.58
CA ASP A 537 20.55 -10.44 8.49
C ASP A 537 19.86 -11.05 9.73
N ALA A 538 20.05 -10.46 10.91
CA ALA A 538 19.38 -10.87 12.15
C ALA A 538 17.86 -10.59 12.16
N ASP A 539 17.40 -9.65 11.33
CA ASP A 539 15.99 -9.26 11.25
C ASP A 539 15.21 -10.06 10.17
N VAL A 540 15.90 -10.68 9.20
CA VAL A 540 15.27 -11.50 8.13
C VAL A 540 14.30 -12.57 8.68
N PRO A 541 14.66 -13.44 9.66
CA PRO A 541 13.75 -14.47 10.15
C PRO A 541 12.55 -13.91 10.94
N ARG A 542 12.59 -12.62 11.32
CA ARG A 542 11.52 -11.98 12.09
C ARG A 542 10.28 -11.75 11.24
N PHE A 543 10.42 -11.50 9.93
CA PHE A 543 9.26 -11.33 9.03
C PHE A 543 8.32 -12.54 9.11
N LYS A 544 8.86 -13.75 8.91
CA LYS A 544 8.11 -15.01 9.03
C LYS A 544 7.55 -15.22 10.43
N ARG A 545 8.37 -15.04 11.48
CA ARG A 545 7.94 -15.24 12.88
C ARG A 545 6.81 -14.30 13.29
N LEU A 546 6.89 -13.04 12.88
CA LEU A 546 5.96 -11.99 13.26
C LEU A 546 4.71 -11.93 12.38
N GLY A 547 4.77 -12.49 11.16
CA GLY A 547 3.69 -12.39 10.16
C GLY A 547 3.68 -11.05 9.44
N VAL A 548 4.84 -10.40 9.36
CA VAL A 548 5.05 -9.12 8.66
C VAL A 548 5.33 -9.42 7.19
N VAL A 549 4.69 -8.67 6.29
CA VAL A 549 4.94 -8.75 4.86
C VAL A 549 6.14 -7.88 4.50
N ALA A 550 7.02 -8.40 3.64
CA ALA A 550 8.08 -7.65 3.00
C ALA A 550 7.66 -7.27 1.59
N ASP A 551 7.42 -5.98 1.32
CA ASP A 551 7.18 -5.47 -0.03
C ASP A 551 8.48 -4.92 -0.62
N VAL A 552 8.81 -5.30 -1.84
CA VAL A 552 10.07 -4.92 -2.50
C VAL A 552 9.81 -4.54 -3.95
N THR A 553 10.51 -3.53 -4.45
CA THR A 553 10.37 -3.03 -5.82
C THR A 553 11.37 -3.70 -6.77
N PRO A 554 10.99 -4.69 -7.60
CA PRO A 554 11.94 -5.52 -8.37
C PRO A 554 12.75 -4.75 -9.41
N HIS A 555 12.20 -3.65 -9.95
CA HIS A 555 12.87 -2.84 -10.97
C HIS A 555 14.01 -1.95 -10.40
N TRP A 556 14.23 -1.96 -9.09
CA TRP A 556 15.37 -1.30 -8.43
C TRP A 556 16.59 -2.22 -8.30
N ASN A 557 16.39 -3.55 -8.35
CA ASN A 557 17.44 -4.56 -8.16
C ASN A 557 18.59 -4.47 -9.18
N GLY A 558 18.40 -3.75 -10.29
CA GLY A 558 19.43 -3.44 -11.29
C GLY A 558 20.40 -2.33 -10.87
N GLY A 559 20.07 -1.55 -9.83
CA GLY A 559 20.81 -0.36 -9.43
C GLY A 559 20.33 0.93 -10.12
N TYR A 560 19.00 1.10 -10.21
CA TYR A 560 18.37 2.27 -10.79
C TYR A 560 18.78 3.58 -10.10
N PHE A 561 18.63 3.64 -8.77
CA PHE A 561 19.03 4.80 -7.97
C PHE A 561 20.53 4.85 -7.73
N GLN A 562 21.07 6.07 -7.72
CA GLN A 562 22.48 6.36 -7.52
C GLN A 562 22.67 7.42 -6.44
N GLY A 563 23.78 7.33 -5.70
CA GLY A 563 24.10 8.24 -4.59
C GLY A 563 24.28 7.51 -3.26
N ALA A 564 23.53 6.44 -3.01
CA ALA A 564 23.64 5.66 -1.78
C ALA A 564 25.04 5.06 -1.51
N GLU A 565 25.90 4.86 -2.52
CA GLU A 565 27.31 4.47 -2.30
C GLU A 565 28.09 5.56 -1.53
N ALA A 566 27.78 6.84 -1.74
CA ALA A 566 28.43 7.96 -1.06
C ALA A 566 27.95 8.13 0.40
N THR A 567 26.69 7.81 0.69
CA THR A 567 26.10 7.94 2.03
C THR A 567 26.29 6.69 2.88
N LEU A 568 26.10 5.49 2.34
CA LEU A 568 26.25 4.22 3.06
C LEU A 568 27.69 3.68 3.03
N GLY A 569 28.47 4.03 2.00
CA GLY A 569 29.73 3.38 1.68
C GLY A 569 29.53 2.07 0.90
N ARG A 570 30.56 1.66 0.16
CA ARG A 570 30.52 0.55 -0.82
C ARG A 570 30.01 -0.79 -0.27
N GLU A 571 30.37 -1.17 0.95
CA GLU A 571 29.97 -2.48 1.52
C GLU A 571 28.45 -2.55 1.70
N ARG A 572 27.87 -1.58 2.40
CA ARG A 572 26.42 -1.52 2.66
C ARG A 572 25.63 -1.26 1.39
N TYR A 573 26.12 -0.42 0.48
CA TYR A 573 25.53 -0.22 -0.85
C TYR A 573 25.42 -1.54 -1.64
N ASN A 574 26.48 -2.35 -1.65
CA ASN A 574 26.49 -3.67 -2.28
C ASN A 574 25.58 -4.70 -1.58
N ARG A 575 25.09 -4.41 -0.37
CA ARG A 575 24.09 -5.23 0.36
C ARG A 575 22.66 -4.71 0.20
N MET A 576 22.41 -3.71 -0.64
CA MET A 576 21.05 -3.24 -0.91
C MET A 576 20.24 -4.22 -1.76
N TYR A 577 18.91 -4.19 -1.59
CA TYR A 577 17.92 -4.97 -2.34
C TYR A 577 18.16 -6.48 -2.23
N ARG A 578 18.30 -6.97 -0.99
CA ARG A 578 18.51 -8.39 -0.68
C ARG A 578 17.19 -9.07 -0.32
N VAL A 579 16.68 -9.85 -1.24
CA VAL A 579 15.32 -10.44 -1.18
C VAL A 579 15.37 -11.96 -1.05
N GLN A 580 16.42 -12.62 -1.55
CA GLN A 580 16.53 -14.07 -1.48
C GLN A 580 16.52 -14.59 -0.03
N PRO A 581 17.20 -13.96 0.96
CA PRO A 581 17.11 -14.38 2.36
C PRO A 581 15.68 -14.33 2.94
N LEU A 582 14.85 -13.37 2.50
CA LEU A 582 13.45 -13.27 2.93
C LEU A 582 12.62 -14.44 2.36
N LEU A 583 12.78 -14.73 1.08
CA LEU A 583 12.15 -15.88 0.41
C LEU A 583 12.58 -17.20 1.08
N ASP A 584 13.88 -17.40 1.29
CA ASP A 584 14.45 -18.60 1.90
C ASP A 584 13.98 -18.81 3.36
N SER A 585 13.74 -17.71 4.10
CA SER A 585 13.15 -17.76 5.45
C SER A 585 11.66 -18.15 5.45
N GLY A 586 11.03 -18.24 4.28
CA GLY A 586 9.60 -18.49 4.10
C GLY A 586 8.72 -17.30 4.46
N ALA A 587 9.26 -16.08 4.52
CA ALA A 587 8.49 -14.86 4.72
C ALA A 587 7.53 -14.62 3.54
N THR A 588 6.46 -13.85 3.77
CA THR A 588 5.61 -13.39 2.67
C THR A 588 6.27 -12.19 2.02
N VAL A 589 6.74 -12.37 0.79
CA VAL A 589 7.33 -11.29 -0.03
C VAL A 589 6.35 -10.87 -1.12
N THR A 590 6.08 -9.59 -1.23
CA THR A 590 5.27 -8.98 -2.29
C THR A 590 6.12 -8.13 -3.22
N PHE A 591 5.62 -7.92 -4.43
CA PHE A 591 6.30 -7.14 -5.44
C PHE A 591 5.39 -6.06 -6.01
N SER A 592 6.03 -4.95 -6.35
CA SER A 592 5.39 -3.67 -6.64
C SER A 592 6.14 -2.91 -7.73
N SER A 593 5.57 -1.81 -8.23
CA SER A 593 6.26 -0.89 -9.15
C SER A 593 6.87 0.30 -8.44
N ASP A 594 6.26 0.83 -7.38
CA ASP A 594 6.63 2.05 -6.67
C ASP A 594 7.02 3.23 -7.58
N ILE A 595 6.37 3.33 -8.76
CA ILE A 595 6.63 4.46 -9.65
C ILE A 595 5.91 5.70 -9.12
N THR A 596 6.65 6.81 -9.05
CA THR A 596 6.18 8.06 -8.44
C THR A 596 5.87 9.15 -9.49
N ASP A 597 6.36 8.99 -10.72
CA ASP A 597 6.28 10.03 -11.74
C ASP A 597 5.95 9.58 -13.17
N PHE A 598 5.63 10.57 -14.00
CA PHE A 598 5.27 10.41 -15.41
C PHE A 598 6.39 9.83 -16.29
N ILE A 599 7.66 10.02 -15.92
CA ILE A 599 8.83 9.55 -16.67
C ILE A 599 9.10 8.09 -16.40
N GLU A 600 8.97 7.63 -15.16
CA GLU A 600 9.02 6.20 -14.84
C GLU A 600 7.92 5.41 -15.57
N TRP A 601 6.73 6.01 -15.71
CA TRP A 601 5.69 5.47 -16.57
C TRP A 601 6.13 5.41 -18.04
N LYS A 602 6.65 6.49 -18.63
CA LYS A 602 7.06 6.49 -20.06
C LYS A 602 8.33 5.67 -20.35
N ASP A 603 9.18 5.43 -19.36
CA ASP A 603 10.29 4.45 -19.39
C ASP A 603 9.81 3.00 -19.25
N GLY A 604 8.52 2.79 -18.93
CA GLY A 604 7.91 1.48 -18.79
C GLY A 604 8.13 0.79 -17.45
N ARG A 605 8.64 1.48 -16.41
CA ARG A 605 8.99 0.90 -15.10
C ARG A 605 7.78 0.31 -14.35
N ALA A 606 6.58 0.84 -14.61
CA ALA A 606 5.30 0.26 -14.15
C ALA A 606 4.89 -1.07 -14.81
N ASN A 607 5.64 -1.59 -15.79
CA ASN A 607 5.38 -2.92 -16.36
C ASN A 607 5.93 -4.00 -15.41
N PRO A 608 5.09 -4.89 -14.82
CA PRO A 608 5.60 -5.93 -13.93
C PRO A 608 6.65 -6.84 -14.60
N PHE A 609 6.52 -7.12 -15.90
CA PHE A 609 7.51 -7.93 -16.64
C PHE A 609 8.88 -7.24 -16.78
N PHE A 610 8.92 -5.90 -16.75
CA PHE A 610 10.17 -5.14 -16.69
C PHE A 610 10.85 -5.34 -15.33
N GLY A 611 10.10 -5.21 -14.24
CA GLY A 611 10.58 -5.51 -12.88
C GLY A 611 11.02 -6.96 -12.70
N MET A 612 10.25 -7.93 -13.23
CA MET A 612 10.60 -9.35 -13.22
C MET A 612 11.93 -9.60 -13.94
N GLN A 613 12.16 -9.00 -15.12
CA GLN A 613 13.44 -9.13 -15.81
C GLN A 613 14.61 -8.58 -14.99
N ILE A 614 14.45 -7.38 -14.42
CA ILE A 614 15.51 -6.75 -13.63
C ILE A 614 15.85 -7.57 -12.38
N ALA A 615 14.87 -8.03 -11.61
CA ALA A 615 15.15 -8.83 -10.41
C ALA A 615 15.62 -10.26 -10.73
N HIS A 616 15.16 -10.86 -11.84
CA HIS A 616 15.64 -12.17 -12.28
C HIS A 616 17.11 -12.12 -12.77
N ASN A 617 17.51 -11.04 -13.43
CA ASN A 617 18.86 -10.86 -13.97
C ASN A 617 19.80 -10.14 -12.99
N ARG A 618 19.24 -9.38 -12.05
CA ARG A 618 19.92 -8.43 -11.16
C ARG A 618 20.75 -7.42 -11.96
N GLN A 619 20.18 -6.94 -13.06
CA GLN A 619 20.78 -6.09 -14.09
C GLN A 619 19.70 -5.14 -14.65
N GLU A 620 20.05 -3.88 -14.92
CA GLU A 620 19.15 -2.99 -15.67
C GLU A 620 18.87 -3.53 -17.09
N VAL A 621 17.65 -3.31 -17.59
CA VAL A 621 17.30 -3.64 -18.99
C VAL A 621 18.13 -2.82 -19.98
N ALA A 622 18.41 -1.56 -19.64
CA ALA A 622 19.29 -0.69 -20.41
C ALA A 622 20.74 -1.23 -20.37
N GLY A 623 21.23 -1.69 -21.52
CA GLY A 623 22.53 -2.36 -21.67
C GLY A 623 22.44 -3.87 -21.94
N GLY A 624 21.25 -4.47 -21.76
CA GLY A 624 20.98 -5.87 -22.11
C GLY A 624 21.98 -6.86 -21.49
N LYS A 625 22.51 -7.78 -22.29
CA LYS A 625 23.48 -8.81 -21.84
C LYS A 625 24.80 -8.23 -21.32
N SER A 626 25.09 -6.95 -21.59
CA SER A 626 26.31 -6.25 -21.18
C SER A 626 26.11 -5.31 -19.98
N ALA A 627 24.88 -5.17 -19.45
CA ALA A 627 24.62 -4.40 -18.24
C ALA A 627 25.34 -5.04 -17.03
N PRO A 628 25.90 -4.25 -16.10
CA PRO A 628 26.57 -4.79 -14.91
C PRO A 628 25.56 -5.50 -14.00
N ILE A 629 25.97 -6.64 -13.43
CA ILE A 629 25.18 -7.34 -12.41
C ILE A 629 25.39 -6.62 -11.07
N ARG A 630 24.32 -6.17 -10.42
CA ARG A 630 24.40 -5.56 -9.09
C ARG A 630 24.85 -6.63 -8.07
N PRO A 631 25.88 -6.37 -7.24
CA PRO A 631 26.24 -7.30 -6.19
C PRO A 631 25.13 -7.53 -5.14
N PRO A 632 25.17 -8.66 -4.41
CA PRO A 632 25.80 -9.92 -4.81
C PRO A 632 24.92 -10.65 -5.85
N GLU A 633 25.54 -11.40 -6.76
CA GLU A 633 24.83 -12.12 -7.85
C GLU A 633 23.85 -13.20 -7.33
N SER A 634 24.03 -13.66 -6.09
CA SER A 634 23.14 -14.61 -5.40
C SER A 634 21.73 -14.09 -5.12
N GLU A 635 21.50 -12.79 -5.27
CA GLU A 635 20.20 -12.12 -5.03
C GLU A 635 19.41 -11.92 -6.33
N ARG A 636 19.65 -12.80 -7.32
CA ARG A 636 18.81 -13.01 -8.51
C ARG A 636 17.62 -13.87 -8.14
N LEU A 637 16.42 -13.37 -8.41
CA LEU A 637 15.19 -14.04 -7.99
C LEU A 637 14.68 -15.03 -9.04
N ARG A 638 13.99 -16.08 -8.61
CA ARG A 638 13.33 -17.01 -9.53
C ARG A 638 12.07 -16.39 -10.14
N LEU A 639 11.72 -16.81 -11.35
CA LEU A 639 10.47 -16.39 -11.99
C LEU A 639 9.23 -16.88 -11.24
N GLU A 640 9.26 -18.07 -10.61
CA GLU A 640 8.13 -18.56 -9.82
C GLU A 640 7.87 -17.69 -8.59
N ASP A 641 8.94 -17.27 -7.89
CA ASP A 641 8.84 -16.39 -6.73
C ASP A 641 8.33 -15.00 -7.16
N LEU A 642 8.85 -14.47 -8.27
CA LEU A 642 8.42 -13.20 -8.87
C LEU A 642 6.92 -13.21 -9.26
N VAL A 643 6.47 -14.25 -9.96
CA VAL A 643 5.05 -14.40 -10.32
C VAL A 643 4.19 -14.52 -9.07
N LYS A 644 4.60 -15.32 -8.07
CA LYS A 644 3.86 -15.47 -6.80
C LYS A 644 3.80 -14.16 -5.99
N GLY A 645 4.88 -13.40 -5.97
CA GLY A 645 4.96 -12.09 -5.31
C GLY A 645 4.01 -11.06 -5.93
N TYR A 646 3.99 -10.98 -7.26
CA TYR A 646 3.07 -10.16 -8.06
C TYR A 646 1.65 -10.73 -8.19
N THR A 647 1.29 -11.85 -7.53
CA THR A 647 -0.06 -12.43 -7.60
C THR A 647 -0.58 -12.81 -6.21
N LEU A 648 -0.39 -14.06 -5.77
CA LEU A 648 -0.97 -14.59 -4.53
C LEU A 648 -0.49 -13.84 -3.29
N ASN A 649 0.78 -13.45 -3.22
CA ASN A 649 1.30 -12.71 -2.06
C ASN A 649 0.81 -11.26 -2.07
N GLY A 650 0.78 -10.58 -3.22
CA GLY A 650 0.19 -9.24 -3.35
C GLY A 650 -1.29 -9.24 -2.98
N ALA A 651 -2.03 -10.24 -3.44
CA ALA A 651 -3.41 -10.50 -3.01
C ALA A 651 -3.50 -10.72 -1.50
N TYR A 652 -2.56 -11.50 -0.92
CA TYR A 652 -2.49 -11.72 0.52
C TYR A 652 -2.32 -10.40 1.27
N GLN A 653 -1.37 -9.53 0.90
CA GLN A 653 -1.18 -8.22 1.53
C GLN A 653 -2.50 -7.45 1.67
N LEU A 654 -3.33 -7.45 0.61
CA LEU A 654 -4.59 -6.73 0.53
C LEU A 654 -5.82 -7.51 1.04
N ARG A 655 -5.64 -8.71 1.62
CA ARG A 655 -6.72 -9.63 2.09
C ARG A 655 -7.60 -10.21 0.98
N LEU A 656 -7.08 -10.24 -0.24
CA LEU A 656 -7.73 -10.75 -1.44
C LEU A 656 -7.26 -12.17 -1.81
N ASP A 657 -6.33 -12.78 -1.06
CA ASP A 657 -5.80 -14.13 -1.27
C ASP A 657 -6.87 -15.24 -1.27
N ARG A 658 -8.02 -14.99 -0.66
CA ARG A 658 -9.17 -15.91 -0.67
C ARG A 658 -10.07 -15.76 -1.90
N THR A 659 -9.94 -14.68 -2.67
CA THR A 659 -10.83 -14.34 -3.79
C THR A 659 -10.10 -14.24 -5.14
N LEU A 660 -8.80 -13.95 -5.16
CA LEU A 660 -7.95 -13.86 -6.35
C LEU A 660 -6.47 -14.17 -6.01
N GLY A 661 -5.58 -13.97 -6.98
CA GLY A 661 -4.13 -14.15 -6.83
C GLY A 661 -3.61 -15.54 -7.16
N SER A 662 -4.52 -16.49 -7.41
CA SER A 662 -4.21 -17.84 -7.92
C SER A 662 -5.42 -18.38 -8.71
N ILE A 663 -5.16 -19.35 -9.59
CA ILE A 663 -6.17 -19.99 -10.44
C ILE A 663 -6.66 -21.24 -9.71
N GLU A 664 -7.61 -21.05 -8.79
CA GLU A 664 -8.25 -22.09 -8.00
C GLU A 664 -9.78 -22.06 -8.18
N VAL A 665 -10.44 -23.21 -8.06
CA VAL A 665 -11.90 -23.30 -8.12
C VAL A 665 -12.54 -22.50 -6.98
N GLY A 666 -13.51 -21.66 -7.32
CA GLY A 666 -14.19 -20.75 -6.40
C GLY A 666 -13.59 -19.34 -6.33
N LYS A 667 -12.39 -19.11 -6.86
CA LYS A 667 -11.82 -17.75 -6.98
C LYS A 667 -12.40 -17.01 -8.18
N THR A 668 -12.31 -15.68 -8.16
CA THR A 668 -12.66 -14.83 -9.30
C THR A 668 -11.74 -15.08 -10.47
N ALA A 669 -12.29 -15.05 -11.69
CA ALA A 669 -11.55 -15.24 -12.93
C ALA A 669 -10.83 -13.95 -13.35
N ASP A 670 -9.91 -13.52 -12.49
CA ASP A 670 -8.92 -12.49 -12.73
C ASP A 670 -7.68 -13.16 -13.33
N LEU A 671 -7.46 -12.99 -14.64
CA LEU A 671 -6.49 -13.78 -15.42
C LEU A 671 -5.74 -12.89 -16.42
N VAL A 672 -4.48 -13.23 -16.66
CA VAL A 672 -3.65 -12.63 -17.72
C VAL A 672 -3.28 -13.73 -18.71
N VAL A 673 -3.60 -13.54 -20.00
CA VAL A 673 -3.17 -14.42 -21.08
C VAL A 673 -2.03 -13.72 -21.83
N LEU A 674 -0.86 -14.36 -21.84
CA LEU A 674 0.38 -13.84 -22.41
C LEU A 674 0.62 -14.38 -23.83
N ASP A 675 1.23 -13.57 -24.69
CA ASP A 675 1.56 -13.92 -26.07
C ASP A 675 2.50 -15.13 -26.19
N ARG A 676 3.28 -15.42 -25.13
CA ARG A 676 4.24 -16.53 -25.03
C ARG A 676 4.43 -17.01 -23.59
N ASN A 677 5.09 -18.15 -23.42
CA ASN A 677 5.41 -18.69 -22.10
C ASN A 677 6.59 -17.96 -21.42
N LEU A 678 6.27 -17.17 -20.38
CA LEU A 678 7.21 -16.42 -19.54
C LEU A 678 8.36 -17.27 -18.96
N PHE A 679 8.13 -18.58 -18.74
CA PHE A 679 9.13 -19.48 -18.16
C PHE A 679 10.07 -20.12 -19.21
N GLU A 680 9.85 -19.87 -20.50
CA GLU A 680 10.59 -20.47 -21.62
C GLU A 680 11.30 -19.45 -22.52
N VAL A 681 11.07 -18.14 -22.31
CA VAL A 681 11.77 -17.07 -23.05
C VAL A 681 13.24 -16.93 -22.65
N ASP A 682 14.07 -16.37 -23.53
CA ASP A 682 15.39 -15.87 -23.15
C ASP A 682 15.23 -14.84 -22.02
N ARG A 683 16.04 -14.96 -20.97
CA ARG A 683 15.96 -14.13 -19.75
C ARG A 683 16.10 -12.61 -19.99
N TYR A 684 16.57 -12.19 -21.15
CA TYR A 684 16.68 -10.78 -21.54
C TYR A 684 15.49 -10.29 -22.40
N ALA A 685 14.54 -11.16 -22.70
CA ALA A 685 13.28 -10.90 -23.41
C ALA A 685 12.02 -11.08 -22.52
N ILE A 686 12.20 -11.21 -21.20
CA ILE A 686 11.11 -11.28 -20.21
C ILE A 686 10.26 -10.00 -20.26
N HIS A 687 10.89 -8.82 -20.34
CA HIS A 687 10.21 -7.53 -20.38
C HIS A 687 9.40 -7.26 -21.65
N ASP A 688 9.67 -8.01 -22.74
CA ASP A 688 8.95 -7.93 -24.03
C ASP A 688 7.65 -8.76 -24.03
N VAL A 689 7.47 -9.67 -23.06
CA VAL A 689 6.26 -10.50 -22.92
C VAL A 689 5.05 -9.59 -22.73
N THR A 690 4.00 -9.84 -23.52
CA THR A 690 2.85 -8.92 -23.61
C THR A 690 1.54 -9.67 -23.37
N PRO A 691 0.66 -9.16 -22.49
CA PRO A 691 -0.72 -9.64 -22.37
C PRO A 691 -1.51 -9.47 -23.68
N ILE A 692 -1.99 -10.58 -24.26
CA ILE A 692 -2.93 -10.56 -25.39
C ILE A 692 -4.38 -10.43 -24.92
N ALA A 693 -4.68 -10.85 -23.68
CA ALA A 693 -5.96 -10.62 -23.03
C ALA A 693 -5.76 -10.47 -21.52
N VAL A 694 -6.51 -9.55 -20.90
CA VAL A 694 -6.59 -9.41 -19.45
C VAL A 694 -8.05 -9.47 -19.03
N LEU A 695 -8.34 -10.36 -18.10
CA LEU A 695 -9.68 -10.61 -17.58
C LEU A 695 -9.76 -10.13 -16.12
N VAL A 696 -10.86 -9.47 -15.79
CA VAL A 696 -11.27 -9.17 -14.42
C VAL A 696 -12.68 -9.68 -14.24
N GLU A 697 -12.93 -10.50 -13.22
CA GLU A 697 -14.25 -11.11 -12.97
C GLU A 697 -14.78 -11.86 -14.21
N GLY A 698 -13.88 -12.56 -14.92
CA GLY A 698 -14.19 -13.33 -16.14
C GLY A 698 -14.51 -12.49 -17.38
N ARG A 699 -14.42 -11.15 -17.32
CA ARG A 699 -14.65 -10.23 -18.43
C ARG A 699 -13.33 -9.73 -18.98
N VAL A 700 -13.14 -9.80 -20.30
CA VAL A 700 -11.98 -9.19 -20.97
C VAL A 700 -12.08 -7.67 -20.84
N VAL A 701 -11.10 -7.06 -20.16
CA VAL A 701 -10.97 -5.60 -19.98
C VAL A 701 -9.88 -5.00 -20.87
N HIS A 702 -8.96 -5.82 -21.37
CA HIS A 702 -7.94 -5.42 -22.34
C HIS A 702 -7.65 -6.58 -23.31
N GLY A 703 -7.35 -6.24 -24.57
CA GLY A 703 -7.00 -7.21 -25.60
C GLY A 703 -8.18 -8.08 -26.05
N GLY A 704 -7.90 -9.32 -26.43
CA GLY A 704 -8.90 -10.28 -26.91
C GLY A 704 -8.42 -11.72 -26.82
N LEU A 705 -9.34 -12.63 -26.49
CA LEU A 705 -9.09 -14.07 -26.55
C LEU A 705 -9.24 -14.57 -28.00
N PRO A 706 -8.33 -15.42 -28.51
CA PRO A 706 -8.37 -15.95 -29.87
C PRO A 706 -9.51 -16.96 -30.10
#